data_AF-A0AAQ1CFT7-F1
#
_entry.id   AF-A0AAQ1CFT7-F1
#
_cell.length_a   1.000
_cell.length_b   1.000
_cell.length_c   1.000
_cell.angle_alpha   90.00
_cell.angle_beta   90.00
_cell.angle_gamma   90.00
#
_symmetry.space_group_name_H-M   'P 1'
#
loop_
_entity.id
_entity.type
_entity.pdbx_description
1 polymer ?
#
loop_
_entity_poly.entity_id
_entity_poly.type
_entity_poly.pdbx_seq_one_letter_code
_entity_poly.pdbx_strand_id
1 'polypeptide(L)'
;MKRALTTLFGLILLSGCAYLGAAHYDELFGKEQPQERVVGAASPEGVEFLTDVKPVLDSRCVVCHGCYDAPCQLKLSSVEGIDRGLSKERVYDGTRLLAQEPSRLLFDAVNTAQWREKGFTPVLNERIQTEEANLAGSVLYNALVLKQSSPLPAQAILGDEFDFSLDREQTCTTMGEFDSFAKDNPHSGMPYGLPGISTEEFQHLAKWLRKGGYLAHIEPPEPDVLEQVKRWEAFFNQDDLKAQLAARYIYEHWYLAHIYFPEHADKHSYFKLVRSSTPPGQDIKVISTRRPYEDPKVERVYYRLMHDRSTILAKTHLPLALNDEKLERIRSQFIDADYQVSKLPSYKPEVASNPFKAFSAIPVNSRYQFMLDEAELIIMGFIKGPVCRGQIALNVINDQFWVAFAKPEMAATPKVGELLLQHEDALALPAEEESNALPISSWVKYSKRQNQYLSAKVALANKMFENGQHLTTDLLWQGDGHNQNAALTVFRHFDSATVVKGWIGQQPKTAWVLDYALFERIHYLLVAGFDVYGNIGHQLLTRLYMDFLRLEGEANYLALLPEAKRKEIKAQWYRKSPPSLTNFFEDELSFSQPTGIDYKTSDPQAELFTMLKAKLQSVLSPRFDYTKVPEPLASINHLPVKAVNLLPQISFVLVKDGTDKHKAYTLIHHNAHYNISSLLNEEGQRAYAEDTVTIVPGFIGDYPEAIWYLHNEQQVAAFASGLAKVTDEAAYRDLKSEFAIRRTHPQFWQYSDILHKTAKEYRGVEFGLFDYNRLENR
;
A
#
# COMPACT_ATOMS: atom_id res chain seq x y z
N MET A 1 -7.58 27.16 -40.64
CA MET A 1 -6.98 28.46 -40.21
C MET A 1 -7.72 29.11 -39.05
N LYS A 2 -9.05 29.40 -39.11
CA LYS A 2 -9.76 30.08 -38.01
C LYS A 2 -9.64 29.37 -36.64
N ARG A 3 -9.81 28.05 -36.57
CA ARG A 3 -9.64 27.28 -35.30
C ARG A 3 -8.21 27.32 -34.74
N ALA A 4 -7.19 27.25 -35.60
CA ALA A 4 -5.79 27.35 -35.18
C ALA A 4 -5.44 28.76 -34.68
N LEU A 5 -6.02 29.81 -35.28
CA LEU A 5 -5.83 31.18 -34.84
C LEU A 5 -6.50 31.45 -33.49
N THR A 6 -7.71 30.93 -33.24
CA THR A 6 -8.36 31.06 -31.93
C THR A 6 -7.63 30.28 -30.83
N THR A 7 -7.10 29.10 -31.12
CA THR A 7 -6.28 28.35 -30.16
C THR A 7 -4.96 29.07 -29.87
N LEU A 8 -4.31 29.63 -30.89
CA LEU A 8 -3.08 30.42 -30.72
C LEU A 8 -3.32 31.71 -29.92
N PHE A 9 -4.41 32.42 -30.18
CA PHE A 9 -4.77 33.64 -29.43
C PHE A 9 -5.16 33.33 -27.98
N GLY A 10 -5.85 32.21 -27.75
CA GLY A 10 -6.15 31.70 -26.40
C GLY A 10 -4.88 31.35 -25.62
N LEU A 11 -3.90 30.69 -26.25
CA LEU A 11 -2.60 30.37 -25.65
C LEU A 11 -1.76 31.62 -25.32
N ILE A 12 -1.82 32.66 -26.15
CA ILE A 12 -1.13 33.94 -25.91
C ILE A 12 -1.80 34.71 -24.77
N LEU A 13 -3.13 34.73 -24.70
CA LEU A 13 -3.86 35.40 -23.61
C LEU A 13 -3.65 34.69 -22.26
N LEU A 14 -3.69 33.35 -22.24
CA LEU A 14 -3.47 32.57 -21.01
C LEU A 14 -2.02 32.67 -20.51
N SER A 15 -1.03 32.61 -21.40
CA SER A 15 0.38 32.81 -21.02
C SER A 15 0.67 34.26 -20.60
N GLY A 16 -0.02 35.25 -21.21
CA GLY A 16 0.06 36.65 -20.82
C GLY A 16 -0.48 36.92 -19.41
N CYS A 17 -1.60 36.32 -19.01
CA CYS A 17 -2.17 36.51 -17.66
C CYS A 17 -1.26 35.92 -16.56
N ALA A 18 -0.73 34.71 -16.76
CA ALA A 18 0.18 34.09 -15.79
C ALA A 18 1.51 34.87 -15.66
N TYR A 19 2.04 35.35 -16.78
CA TYR A 19 3.25 36.19 -16.79
C TYR A 19 3.02 37.54 -16.09
N LEU A 20 1.88 38.19 -16.32
CA LEU A 20 1.54 39.46 -15.66
C LEU A 20 1.33 39.29 -14.15
N GLY A 21 0.68 38.21 -13.72
CA GLY A 21 0.52 37.89 -12.30
C GLY A 21 1.85 37.64 -11.59
N ALA A 22 2.70 36.77 -12.15
CA ALA A 22 4.04 36.52 -11.61
C ALA A 22 4.91 37.80 -11.60
N ALA A 23 4.89 38.59 -12.68
CA ALA A 23 5.63 39.85 -12.76
C ALA A 23 5.15 40.87 -11.72
N HIS A 24 3.86 40.91 -11.42
CA HIS A 24 3.30 41.80 -10.38
C HIS A 24 3.79 41.42 -8.98
N TYR A 25 3.76 40.13 -8.63
CA TYR A 25 4.28 39.65 -7.34
C TYR A 25 5.80 39.85 -7.23
N ASP A 26 6.53 39.66 -8.33
CA ASP A 26 7.98 39.89 -8.37
C ASP A 26 8.35 41.37 -8.23
N GLU A 27 7.52 42.29 -8.74
CA GLU A 27 7.67 43.74 -8.54
C GLU A 27 7.42 44.13 -7.08
N LEU A 28 6.40 43.56 -6.44
CA LEU A 28 6.04 43.88 -5.05
C LEU A 28 7.00 43.27 -4.03
N PHE A 29 7.40 42.02 -4.22
CA PHE A 29 8.07 41.21 -3.18
C PHE A 29 9.42 40.64 -3.60
N GLY A 30 9.87 40.91 -4.83
CA GLY A 30 11.10 40.36 -5.40
C GLY A 30 10.89 38.97 -6.02
N LYS A 31 11.92 38.48 -6.72
CA LYS A 31 11.88 37.17 -7.39
C LYS A 31 11.90 36.02 -6.38
N GLU A 32 11.22 34.93 -6.72
CA GLU A 32 11.28 33.69 -5.95
C GLU A 32 12.71 33.13 -5.87
N GLN A 33 13.13 32.76 -4.66
CA GLN A 33 14.38 32.06 -4.38
C GLN A 33 14.15 31.01 -3.28
N PRO A 34 14.73 29.81 -3.39
CA PRO A 34 14.69 28.81 -2.33
C PRO A 34 15.13 29.40 -0.99
N GLN A 35 14.37 29.09 0.08
CA GLN A 35 14.64 29.59 1.43
C GLN A 35 15.08 28.45 2.34
N GLU A 36 16.07 28.70 3.19
CA GLU A 36 16.43 27.77 4.26
C GLU A 36 15.49 27.98 5.45
N ARG A 37 14.58 27.02 5.67
CA ARG A 37 13.52 27.12 6.71
C ARG A 37 13.64 26.11 7.83
N VAL A 38 14.53 25.13 7.70
CA VAL A 38 14.67 24.07 8.70
C VAL A 38 15.49 24.60 9.87
N VAL A 39 14.86 24.64 11.04
CA VAL A 39 15.47 25.08 12.30
C VAL A 39 15.58 23.91 13.27
N GLY A 40 16.38 24.09 14.33
CA GLY A 40 16.49 23.10 15.40
C GLY A 40 15.15 22.94 16.15
N ALA A 41 14.80 21.71 16.52
CA ALA A 41 13.55 21.37 17.21
C ALA A 41 13.34 22.16 18.52
N ALA A 42 14.42 22.49 19.22
CA ALA A 42 14.42 23.28 20.45
C ALA A 42 14.42 24.81 20.24
N SER A 43 14.50 25.32 19.01
CA SER A 43 14.39 26.76 18.76
C SER A 43 12.95 27.23 19.02
N PRO A 44 12.71 28.53 19.30
CA PRO A 44 11.35 29.04 19.48
C PRO A 44 10.42 28.71 18.30
N GLU A 45 10.92 28.83 17.08
CA GLU A 45 10.18 28.52 15.84
C GLU A 45 10.00 27.01 15.66
N GLY A 46 11.00 26.21 16.02
CA GLY A 46 10.92 24.75 15.96
C GLY A 46 9.90 24.18 16.94
N VAL A 47 9.87 24.69 18.16
CA VAL A 47 8.85 24.36 19.17
C VAL A 47 7.47 24.74 18.65
N GLU A 48 7.29 25.98 18.16
CA GLU A 48 6.01 26.43 17.57
C GLU A 48 5.55 25.51 16.43
N PHE A 49 6.44 25.12 15.52
CA PHE A 49 6.09 24.18 14.47
C PHE A 49 5.63 22.82 15.02
N LEU A 50 6.39 22.23 15.95
CA LEU A 50 6.11 20.89 16.47
C LEU A 50 4.87 20.83 17.38
N THR A 51 4.59 21.88 18.14
CA THR A 51 3.47 21.90 19.10
C THR A 51 2.18 22.47 18.52
N ASP A 52 2.27 23.51 17.69
CA ASP A 52 1.09 24.28 17.28
C ASP A 52 0.70 24.02 15.83
N VAL A 53 1.68 23.75 14.95
CA VAL A 53 1.45 23.64 13.50
C VAL A 53 1.29 22.20 13.06
N LYS A 54 2.28 21.36 13.39
CA LYS A 54 2.35 19.97 12.96
C LYS A 54 1.11 19.17 13.34
N PRO A 55 0.53 19.29 14.56
CA PRO A 55 -0.70 18.58 14.90
C PRO A 55 -1.90 18.97 14.03
N VAL A 56 -1.99 20.23 13.61
CA VAL A 56 -3.04 20.72 12.70
C VAL A 56 -2.80 20.17 11.30
N LEU A 57 -1.56 20.22 10.79
CA LEU A 57 -1.23 19.65 9.48
C LEU A 57 -1.52 18.15 9.44
N ASP A 58 -1.12 17.41 10.47
CA ASP A 58 -1.35 15.97 10.58
C ASP A 58 -2.85 15.64 10.56
N SER A 59 -3.63 16.28 11.43
CA SER A 59 -5.03 15.93 11.65
C SER A 59 -6.02 16.50 10.61
N ARG A 60 -5.61 17.51 9.82
CA ARG A 60 -6.49 18.21 8.85
C ARG A 60 -6.02 18.09 7.41
N CYS A 61 -4.72 17.96 7.16
CA CYS A 61 -4.14 18.03 5.82
C CYS A 61 -3.48 16.73 5.37
N VAL A 62 -2.70 16.07 6.23
CA VAL A 62 -1.97 14.84 5.92
C VAL A 62 -2.91 13.67 5.57
N VAL A 63 -4.11 13.66 6.15
CA VAL A 63 -5.20 12.73 5.79
C VAL A 63 -5.62 12.79 4.31
N CYS A 64 -5.24 13.82 3.57
CA CYS A 64 -5.42 13.89 2.11
C CYS A 64 -4.08 14.03 1.35
N HIS A 65 -3.04 14.55 2.02
CA HIS A 65 -1.73 14.91 1.46
C HIS A 65 -0.58 14.01 1.93
N GLY A 66 -0.85 12.71 2.07
CA GLY A 66 0.09 11.76 2.67
C GLY A 66 0.98 10.98 1.70
N CYS A 67 0.59 10.78 0.43
CA CYS A 67 1.35 9.91 -0.49
C CYS A 67 1.31 10.39 -1.95
N TYR A 68 1.66 9.54 -2.92
CA TYR A 68 1.75 9.89 -4.35
C TYR A 68 0.40 10.11 -5.02
N ASP A 69 -0.68 9.72 -4.36
CA ASP A 69 -2.06 10.03 -4.73
C ASP A 69 -2.52 11.40 -4.18
N ALA A 70 -1.65 12.07 -3.40
CA ALA A 70 -1.92 13.42 -2.96
C ALA A 70 -2.06 14.37 -4.17
N PRO A 71 -3.04 15.28 -4.17
CA PRO A 71 -3.20 16.28 -5.21
C PRO A 71 -1.89 17.06 -5.40
N CYS A 72 -1.50 17.23 -6.66
CA CYS A 72 -0.29 17.95 -7.07
C CYS A 72 1.02 17.41 -6.46
N GLN A 73 1.04 16.13 -6.08
CA GLN A 73 2.14 15.53 -5.31
C GLN A 73 2.47 16.27 -4.00
N LEU A 74 1.59 17.14 -3.49
CA LEU A 74 1.85 17.89 -2.27
C LEU A 74 1.84 16.94 -1.08
N LYS A 75 3.00 16.73 -0.47
CA LYS A 75 3.15 15.89 0.72
C LYS A 75 3.33 16.76 1.94
N LEU A 76 2.40 16.71 2.88
CA LEU A 76 2.45 17.51 4.11
C LEU A 76 2.90 16.70 5.33
N SER A 77 3.22 15.42 5.13
CA SER A 77 3.61 14.49 6.20
C SER A 77 5.08 14.64 6.65
N SER A 78 5.90 15.42 5.96
CA SER A 78 7.29 15.67 6.35
C SER A 78 7.73 17.08 5.98
N VAL A 79 8.78 17.56 6.66
CA VAL A 79 9.44 18.86 6.39
C VAL A 79 9.88 18.97 4.93
N GLU A 80 10.51 17.91 4.42
CA GLU A 80 10.99 17.84 3.03
C GLU A 80 9.84 17.81 2.03
N GLY A 81 8.70 17.21 2.39
CA GLY A 81 7.49 17.23 1.57
C GLY A 81 6.89 18.63 1.45
N ILE A 82 6.77 19.34 2.58
CA ILE A 82 6.22 20.71 2.63
C ILE A 82 7.09 21.64 1.78
N ASP A 83 8.41 21.59 1.98
CA ASP A 83 9.35 22.51 1.33
C ASP A 83 9.58 22.19 -0.16
N ARG A 84 9.47 20.91 -0.55
CA ARG A 84 9.45 20.50 -1.96
C ARG A 84 8.33 21.20 -2.73
N GLY A 85 7.12 21.27 -2.16
CA GLY A 85 5.97 21.93 -2.79
C GLY A 85 5.22 21.08 -3.82
N LEU A 86 4.67 21.73 -4.85
CA LEU A 86 3.70 21.17 -5.81
C LEU A 86 4.38 20.71 -7.11
N SER A 87 3.80 19.71 -7.77
CA SER A 87 4.09 19.39 -9.17
C SER A 87 2.82 18.96 -9.90
N LYS A 88 2.70 19.38 -11.17
CA LYS A 88 1.63 18.97 -12.09
C LYS A 88 1.84 17.55 -12.63
N GLU A 89 3.06 17.01 -12.51
CA GLU A 89 3.36 15.67 -13.01
C GLU A 89 2.60 14.61 -12.20
N ARG A 90 1.99 13.63 -12.87
CA ARG A 90 1.29 12.53 -12.21
C ARG A 90 2.23 11.36 -11.99
N VAL A 91 2.35 10.88 -10.75
CA VAL A 91 3.10 9.65 -10.42
C VAL A 91 2.33 8.40 -10.85
N TYR A 92 1.00 8.42 -10.76
CA TYR A 92 0.15 7.38 -11.30
C TYR A 92 -0.36 7.78 -12.68
N ASP A 93 0.35 7.34 -13.71
CA ASP A 93 -0.06 7.53 -15.10
C ASP A 93 0.26 6.26 -15.91
N GLY A 94 -0.77 5.44 -16.09
CA GLY A 94 -0.69 4.20 -16.86
C GLY A 94 -0.59 4.39 -18.36
N THR A 95 -0.61 5.64 -18.88
CA THR A 95 -0.59 5.93 -20.32
C THR A 95 0.80 6.32 -20.84
N ARG A 96 1.80 6.47 -19.95
CA ARG A 96 3.15 6.92 -20.34
C ARG A 96 3.84 5.93 -21.27
N LEU A 97 4.39 6.46 -22.37
CA LEU A 97 5.20 5.71 -23.31
C LEU A 97 6.63 5.46 -22.80
N LEU A 98 7.16 6.40 -22.03
CA LEU A 98 8.50 6.35 -21.45
C LEU A 98 8.43 6.47 -19.93
N ALA A 99 9.36 5.83 -19.27
CA ALA A 99 9.57 5.96 -17.83
C ALA A 99 9.85 7.41 -17.43
N GLN A 100 9.20 7.86 -16.36
CA GLN A 100 9.44 9.17 -15.76
C GLN A 100 10.69 9.13 -14.87
N GLU A 101 11.31 10.29 -14.63
CA GLU A 101 12.28 10.45 -13.57
C GLU A 101 11.61 10.32 -12.19
N PRO A 102 12.19 9.55 -11.25
CA PRO A 102 11.67 9.46 -9.88
C PRO A 102 11.67 10.81 -9.13
N SER A 103 10.67 10.97 -8.25
CA SER A 103 10.47 12.16 -7.39
C SER A 103 10.28 11.80 -5.91
N ARG A 104 10.95 10.75 -5.42
CA ARG A 104 10.88 10.28 -4.03
C ARG A 104 11.61 11.24 -3.10
N LEU A 105 10.92 11.65 -2.04
CA LEU A 105 11.50 12.49 -0.97
C LEU A 105 12.73 11.82 -0.36
N LEU A 106 13.76 12.60 -0.03
CA LEU A 106 15.05 12.16 0.53
C LEU A 106 15.96 11.36 -0.41
N PHE A 107 15.45 10.86 -1.53
CA PHE A 107 16.23 10.02 -2.44
C PHE A 107 16.61 10.75 -3.73
N ASP A 108 15.65 11.40 -4.38
CA ASP A 108 15.82 11.91 -5.75
C ASP A 108 16.20 13.40 -5.80
N ALA A 109 16.14 14.09 -4.65
CA ALA A 109 16.76 15.38 -4.40
C ALA A 109 16.95 15.57 -2.88
N VAL A 110 18.02 16.25 -2.49
CA VAL A 110 18.46 16.41 -1.09
C VAL A 110 18.29 17.83 -0.55
N ASN A 111 17.84 18.78 -1.38
CA ASN A 111 17.53 20.14 -0.97
C ASN A 111 16.46 20.79 -1.87
N THR A 112 15.94 21.93 -1.44
CA THR A 112 14.86 22.71 -2.07
C THR A 112 15.22 23.17 -3.48
N ALA A 113 16.46 23.63 -3.70
CA ALA A 113 16.90 24.12 -5.00
C ALA A 113 16.83 23.03 -6.08
N GLN A 114 17.26 21.81 -5.75
CA GLN A 114 17.16 20.65 -6.65
C GLN A 114 15.70 20.29 -6.97
N TRP A 115 14.77 20.49 -6.04
CA TRP A 115 13.34 20.29 -6.33
C TRP A 115 12.79 21.35 -7.30
N ARG A 116 13.24 22.60 -7.20
CA ARG A 116 12.88 23.66 -8.17
C ARG A 116 13.44 23.34 -9.56
N GLU A 117 14.67 22.83 -9.66
CA GLU A 117 15.25 22.34 -10.92
C GLU A 117 14.44 21.20 -11.54
N LYS A 118 13.84 20.35 -10.71
CA LYS A 118 12.89 19.29 -11.11
C LYS A 118 11.46 19.80 -11.39
N GLY A 119 11.25 21.11 -11.46
CA GLY A 119 9.96 21.72 -11.83
C GLY A 119 8.90 21.73 -10.74
N PHE A 120 9.28 21.48 -9.47
CA PHE A 120 8.36 21.71 -8.35
C PHE A 120 8.26 23.19 -8.01
N THR A 121 7.07 23.65 -7.64
CA THR A 121 6.80 25.04 -7.25
C THR A 121 6.50 25.17 -5.75
N PRO A 122 6.88 26.28 -5.11
CA PRO A 122 6.73 26.43 -3.67
C PRO A 122 5.26 26.60 -3.24
N VAL A 123 4.92 26.09 -2.05
CA VAL A 123 3.65 26.38 -1.35
C VAL A 123 3.79 27.43 -0.24
N LEU A 124 5.02 27.67 0.20
CA LEU A 124 5.42 28.72 1.14
C LEU A 124 6.03 29.90 0.37
N ASN A 125 6.04 31.09 0.96
CA ASN A 125 6.55 32.28 0.27
C ASN A 125 8.06 32.23 0.04
N GLU A 126 8.53 32.09 -1.20
CA GLU A 126 9.95 32.13 -1.57
C GLU A 126 10.46 33.52 -1.99
N ARG A 127 9.67 34.58 -1.78
CA ARG A 127 10.08 35.97 -2.05
C ARG A 127 10.68 36.62 -0.79
N ILE A 128 10.69 37.95 -0.69
CA ILE A 128 11.16 38.64 0.52
C ILE A 128 10.41 38.12 1.77
N GLN A 129 11.15 37.89 2.85
CA GLN A 129 10.62 37.29 4.08
C GLN A 129 10.08 38.35 5.07
N THR A 130 9.13 39.18 4.62
CA THR A 130 8.36 40.07 5.51
C THR A 130 7.03 39.44 5.90
N GLU A 131 6.44 39.85 7.03
CA GLU A 131 5.15 39.29 7.47
C GLU A 131 4.06 39.36 6.40
N GLU A 132 3.97 40.48 5.69
CA GLU A 132 3.00 40.70 4.61
C GLU A 132 3.30 39.81 3.40
N ALA A 133 4.55 39.80 2.93
CA ALA A 133 4.94 38.98 1.78
C ALA A 133 4.81 37.48 2.07
N ASN A 134 5.06 37.06 3.31
CA ASN A 134 4.94 35.67 3.73
C ASN A 134 3.51 35.14 3.62
N LEU A 135 2.52 35.97 3.95
CA LEU A 135 1.11 35.63 3.79
C LEU A 135 0.68 35.76 2.33
N ALA A 136 0.96 36.90 1.70
CA ALA A 136 0.56 37.17 0.32
C ALA A 136 1.15 36.15 -0.66
N GLY A 137 2.42 35.77 -0.49
CA GLY A 137 3.15 34.83 -1.34
C GLY A 137 3.02 33.35 -0.97
N SER A 138 2.13 32.97 -0.04
CA SER A 138 1.92 31.57 0.33
C SER A 138 0.66 30.98 -0.30
N VAL A 139 0.84 29.98 -1.17
CA VAL A 139 -0.29 29.22 -1.75
C VAL A 139 -1.08 28.53 -0.64
N LEU A 140 -0.39 27.98 0.36
CA LEU A 140 -1.03 27.32 1.51
C LEU A 140 -1.91 28.29 2.30
N TYR A 141 -1.42 29.50 2.62
CA TYR A 141 -2.22 30.51 3.31
C TYR A 141 -3.46 30.90 2.50
N ASN A 142 -3.29 31.21 1.22
CA ASN A 142 -4.39 31.66 0.37
C ASN A 142 -5.42 30.54 0.14
N ALA A 143 -5.01 29.27 0.09
CA ALA A 143 -5.94 28.13 0.04
C ALA A 143 -6.78 27.99 1.32
N LEU A 144 -6.21 28.30 2.50
CA LEU A 144 -6.95 28.32 3.76
C LEU A 144 -7.92 29.51 3.82
N VAL A 145 -7.49 30.70 3.37
CA VAL A 145 -8.35 31.88 3.29
C VAL A 145 -9.51 31.66 2.31
N LEU A 146 -9.24 31.06 1.15
CA LEU A 146 -10.28 30.70 0.18
C LEU A 146 -11.34 29.78 0.79
N LYS A 147 -10.93 28.84 1.65
CA LYS A 147 -11.88 27.97 2.36
C LYS A 147 -12.77 28.74 3.33
N GLN A 148 -12.23 29.74 4.01
CA GLN A 148 -12.98 30.56 4.95
C GLN A 148 -13.92 31.55 4.23
N SER A 149 -13.50 32.12 3.11
CA SER A 149 -14.30 33.06 2.33
C SER A 149 -15.41 32.38 1.52
N SER A 150 -15.21 31.12 1.15
CA SER A 150 -16.16 30.30 0.39
C SER A 150 -16.49 29.00 1.17
N PRO A 151 -17.32 29.07 2.23
CA PRO A 151 -17.71 27.88 2.99
C PRO A 151 -18.47 26.87 2.11
N LEU A 152 -18.56 25.63 2.59
CA LEU A 152 -19.34 24.60 1.88
C LEU A 152 -20.81 25.02 1.76
N PRO A 153 -21.47 24.67 0.63
CA PRO A 153 -22.92 24.82 0.52
C PRO A 153 -23.66 24.10 1.65
N ALA A 154 -24.76 24.69 2.13
CA ALA A 154 -25.57 24.14 3.22
C ALA A 154 -26.48 23.00 2.73
N GLN A 155 -25.88 21.91 2.26
CA GLN A 155 -26.54 20.72 1.73
C GLN A 155 -25.81 19.44 2.16
N ALA A 156 -26.53 18.32 2.22
CA ALA A 156 -25.96 17.06 2.67
C ALA A 156 -24.97 16.44 1.67
N ILE A 157 -25.24 16.58 0.37
CA ILE A 157 -24.45 16.02 -0.73
C ILE A 157 -23.96 17.19 -1.59
N LEU A 158 -22.64 17.32 -1.75
CA LEU A 158 -22.04 18.39 -2.56
C LEU A 158 -22.34 18.18 -4.05
N GLY A 159 -22.48 19.26 -4.82
CA GLY A 159 -22.84 19.16 -6.24
C GLY A 159 -21.66 18.82 -7.16
N ASP A 160 -21.92 18.81 -8.47
CA ASP A 160 -20.94 18.47 -9.51
C ASP A 160 -19.79 19.48 -9.64
N GLU A 161 -19.90 20.63 -8.98
CA GLU A 161 -18.78 21.58 -8.82
C GLU A 161 -17.62 21.01 -7.99
N PHE A 162 -17.82 19.88 -7.30
CA PHE A 162 -16.77 19.16 -6.59
C PHE A 162 -16.39 17.86 -7.33
N ASP A 163 -15.14 17.76 -7.77
CA ASP A 163 -14.59 16.55 -8.36
C ASP A 163 -13.80 15.76 -7.30
N PHE A 164 -14.39 14.67 -6.82
CA PHE A 164 -13.76 13.74 -5.86
C PHE A 164 -13.10 12.54 -6.54
N SER A 165 -13.03 12.50 -7.86
CA SER A 165 -12.37 11.40 -8.56
C SER A 165 -10.86 11.41 -8.30
N LEU A 166 -10.27 10.22 -8.18
CA LEU A 166 -8.83 10.07 -7.95
C LEU A 166 -8.00 10.45 -9.19
N ASP A 167 -8.61 10.43 -10.38
CA ASP A 167 -7.96 10.73 -11.67
C ASP A 167 -8.29 12.13 -12.22
N ARG A 168 -8.89 13.00 -11.38
CA ARG A 168 -9.20 14.39 -11.70
C ARG A 168 -8.00 15.17 -12.23
N GLU A 169 -8.27 16.12 -13.12
CA GLU A 169 -7.24 17.01 -13.67
C GLU A 169 -6.51 17.74 -12.52
N GLN A 170 -5.18 17.79 -12.60
CA GLN A 170 -4.36 18.33 -11.51
C GLN A 170 -4.24 19.85 -11.65
N THR A 171 -4.94 20.60 -10.79
CA THR A 171 -4.86 22.06 -10.77
C THR A 171 -3.84 22.56 -9.75
N CYS A 172 -2.56 22.54 -10.13
CA CYS A 172 -1.45 22.94 -9.25
C CYS A 172 -1.10 24.40 -9.48
N THR A 173 -1.87 25.30 -8.87
CA THR A 173 -1.72 26.75 -9.03
C THR A 173 -0.47 27.27 -8.32
N THR A 174 0.22 28.20 -8.96
CA THR A 174 1.28 29.01 -8.35
C THR A 174 0.71 30.30 -7.79
N MET A 175 1.47 31.04 -6.97
CA MET A 175 0.97 32.34 -6.47
C MET A 175 0.65 33.35 -7.56
N GLY A 176 1.42 33.38 -8.65
CA GLY A 176 1.13 34.26 -9.79
C GLY A 176 -0.18 33.93 -10.51
N GLU A 177 -0.73 32.73 -10.31
CA GLU A 177 -1.97 32.24 -10.92
C GLU A 177 -3.15 32.17 -9.93
N PHE A 178 -2.88 32.35 -8.62
CA PHE A 178 -3.82 32.00 -7.55
C PHE A 178 -5.11 32.82 -7.60
N ASP A 179 -5.04 34.13 -7.87
CA ASP A 179 -6.22 34.99 -7.89
C ASP A 179 -7.22 34.59 -8.98
N SER A 180 -6.72 34.25 -10.17
CA SER A 180 -7.56 33.73 -11.26
C SER A 180 -8.13 32.37 -10.89
N PHE A 181 -7.29 31.49 -10.34
CA PHE A 181 -7.72 30.18 -9.89
C PHE A 181 -8.84 30.26 -8.84
N ALA A 182 -8.69 31.10 -7.82
CA ALA A 182 -9.66 31.29 -6.74
C ALA A 182 -10.98 31.85 -7.25
N LYS A 183 -10.94 32.74 -8.25
CA LYS A 183 -12.14 33.27 -8.91
C LYS A 183 -12.88 32.20 -9.70
N ASP A 184 -12.15 31.36 -10.45
CA ASP A 184 -12.73 30.34 -11.31
C ASP A 184 -13.14 29.08 -10.50
N ASN A 185 -12.53 28.87 -9.34
CA ASN A 185 -12.72 27.70 -8.48
C ASN A 185 -12.95 28.12 -7.01
N PRO A 186 -14.04 28.84 -6.70
CA PRO A 186 -14.26 29.41 -5.38
C PRO A 186 -14.32 28.37 -4.25
N HIS A 187 -14.69 27.11 -4.55
CA HIS A 187 -14.80 26.03 -3.57
C HIS A 187 -13.52 25.18 -3.42
N SER A 188 -12.42 25.54 -4.09
CA SER A 188 -11.16 24.78 -4.06
C SER A 188 -10.27 25.06 -2.84
N GLY A 189 -10.76 25.83 -1.87
CA GLY A 189 -10.06 26.04 -0.60
C GLY A 189 -9.83 24.75 0.19
N MET A 190 -8.74 24.72 0.96
CA MET A 190 -8.36 23.56 1.77
C MET A 190 -8.88 23.68 3.20
N PRO A 191 -9.40 22.60 3.83
CA PRO A 191 -9.58 21.26 3.28
C PRO A 191 -10.68 21.15 2.22
N TYR A 192 -10.34 20.54 1.07
CA TYR A 192 -11.21 20.45 -0.09
C TYR A 192 -12.40 19.51 0.16
N GLY A 193 -13.62 19.99 -0.08
CA GLY A 193 -14.84 19.20 0.12
C GLY A 193 -15.07 18.66 1.53
N LEU A 194 -14.44 19.26 2.55
CA LEU A 194 -14.63 18.99 3.99
C LEU A 194 -14.85 20.32 4.73
N PRO A 195 -15.31 20.36 5.98
CA PRO A 195 -15.49 21.63 6.69
C PRO A 195 -14.15 22.36 6.85
N GLY A 196 -14.21 23.69 6.95
CA GLY A 196 -13.01 24.47 7.29
C GLY A 196 -12.44 24.05 8.65
N ILE A 197 -11.14 24.29 8.83
CA ILE A 197 -10.51 24.16 10.15
C ILE A 197 -11.07 25.21 11.12
N SER A 198 -10.95 24.97 12.41
CA SER A 198 -11.39 25.91 13.43
C SER A 198 -10.61 27.24 13.38
N THR A 199 -11.17 28.28 13.98
CA THR A 199 -10.50 29.59 14.06
C THR A 199 -9.16 29.52 14.79
N GLU A 200 -9.05 28.71 15.83
CA GLU A 200 -7.81 28.50 16.58
C GLU A 200 -6.74 27.80 15.72
N GLU A 201 -7.10 26.69 15.08
CA GLU A 201 -6.22 25.97 14.15
C GLU A 201 -5.74 26.89 13.00
N PHE A 202 -6.64 27.70 12.43
CA PHE A 202 -6.27 28.69 11.41
C PHE A 202 -5.30 29.73 11.95
N GLN A 203 -5.50 30.23 13.17
CA GLN A 203 -4.60 31.21 13.78
C GLN A 203 -3.20 30.65 14.00
N HIS A 204 -3.07 29.38 14.39
CA HIS A 204 -1.76 28.71 14.49
C HIS A 204 -1.06 28.66 13.12
N LEU A 205 -1.76 28.20 12.08
CA LEU A 205 -1.19 28.12 10.73
C LEU A 205 -0.86 29.51 10.16
N ALA A 206 -1.74 30.50 10.32
CA ALA A 206 -1.53 31.86 9.84
C ALA A 206 -0.35 32.54 10.55
N LYS A 207 -0.22 32.36 11.88
CA LYS A 207 0.91 32.89 12.65
C LYS A 207 2.23 32.29 12.18
N TRP A 208 2.27 30.97 11.97
CA TRP A 208 3.43 30.26 11.46
C TRP A 208 3.82 30.72 10.05
N LEU A 209 2.84 30.79 9.13
CA LEU A 209 3.07 31.24 7.76
C LEU A 209 3.57 32.69 7.73
N ARG A 210 2.97 33.59 8.51
CA ARG A 210 3.39 34.99 8.63
C ARG A 210 4.86 35.14 9.05
N LYS A 211 5.34 34.27 9.94
CA LYS A 211 6.75 34.24 10.39
C LYS A 211 7.73 33.66 9.37
N GLY A 212 7.26 33.23 8.20
CA GLY A 212 8.10 32.63 7.16
C GLY A 212 8.04 31.11 7.11
N GLY A 213 7.11 30.47 7.82
CA GLY A 213 6.87 29.04 7.67
C GLY A 213 8.06 28.15 8.07
N TYR A 214 8.77 28.50 9.15
CA TYR A 214 9.90 27.71 9.67
C TYR A 214 9.47 26.28 10.04
N LEU A 215 10.32 25.32 9.71
CA LEU A 215 10.05 23.89 9.85
C LEU A 215 11.03 23.27 10.84
N ALA A 216 10.60 22.24 11.57
CA ALA A 216 11.50 21.47 12.43
C ALA A 216 11.22 19.98 12.31
N HIS A 217 12.29 19.19 12.30
CA HIS A 217 12.19 17.75 12.45
C HIS A 217 11.79 17.40 13.88
N ILE A 218 11.15 16.24 14.06
CA ILE A 218 10.96 15.65 15.38
C ILE A 218 12.32 15.40 16.05
N GLU A 219 12.30 15.35 17.39
CA GLU A 219 13.47 15.04 18.20
C GLU A 219 14.14 13.72 17.77
N PRO A 220 15.48 13.61 17.89
CA PRO A 220 16.18 12.38 17.59
C PRO A 220 15.73 11.24 18.53
N PRO A 221 15.93 9.97 18.13
CA PRO A 221 15.62 8.82 18.98
C PRO A 221 16.40 8.86 20.30
N GLU A 222 15.85 8.22 21.32
CA GLU A 222 16.49 8.12 22.63
C GLU A 222 17.83 7.37 22.56
N PRO A 223 18.79 7.66 23.46
CA PRO A 223 20.12 7.03 23.44
C PRO A 223 20.09 5.50 23.43
N ASP A 224 19.16 4.88 24.18
CA ASP A 224 19.03 3.42 24.25
C ASP A 224 18.56 2.83 22.90
N VAL A 225 17.65 3.53 22.21
CA VAL A 225 17.23 3.18 20.84
C VAL A 225 18.40 3.29 19.87
N LEU A 226 19.23 4.33 20.00
CA LEU A 226 20.42 4.49 19.16
C LEU A 226 21.46 3.38 19.41
N GLU A 227 21.51 2.81 20.62
CA GLU A 227 22.38 1.66 20.89
C GLU A 227 21.87 0.39 20.18
N GLN A 228 20.55 0.17 20.15
CA GLN A 228 19.97 -0.90 19.35
C GLN A 228 20.25 -0.71 17.86
N VAL A 229 20.15 0.52 17.36
CA VAL A 229 20.53 0.86 15.97
C VAL A 229 21.97 0.44 15.69
N LYS A 230 22.93 0.81 16.55
CA LYS A 230 24.33 0.43 16.38
C LYS A 230 24.52 -1.09 16.36
N ARG A 231 23.86 -1.81 17.27
CA ARG A 231 23.94 -3.28 17.34
C ARG A 231 23.46 -3.95 16.06
N TRP A 232 22.32 -3.52 15.53
CA TRP A 232 21.76 -4.05 14.28
C TRP A 232 22.60 -3.65 13.06
N GLU A 233 23.08 -2.41 13.00
CA GLU A 233 24.01 -1.98 11.95
C GLU A 233 25.32 -2.78 11.99
N ALA A 234 25.85 -3.12 13.17
CA ALA A 234 27.03 -3.97 13.29
C ALA A 234 26.77 -5.37 12.72
N PHE A 235 25.59 -5.96 12.96
CA PHE A 235 25.20 -7.24 12.38
C PHE A 235 25.12 -7.19 10.84
N PHE A 236 24.44 -6.19 10.28
CA PHE A 236 24.26 -6.06 8.83
C PHE A 236 25.55 -5.72 8.07
N ASN A 237 26.55 -5.13 8.73
CA ASN A 237 27.73 -4.59 8.08
C ASN A 237 29.03 -5.36 8.38
N GLN A 238 28.93 -6.65 8.74
CA GLN A 238 30.09 -7.54 8.82
C GLN A 238 30.81 -7.66 7.46
N ASP A 239 32.13 -7.88 7.49
CA ASP A 239 33.01 -7.76 6.32
C ASP A 239 33.05 -9.02 5.43
N ASP A 240 32.74 -10.20 5.95
CA ASP A 240 32.80 -11.43 5.17
C ASP A 240 31.68 -11.49 4.11
N LEU A 241 31.97 -12.11 2.96
CA LEU A 241 31.07 -12.15 1.80
C LEU A 241 29.70 -12.79 2.13
N LYS A 242 29.65 -13.70 3.10
CA LYS A 242 28.41 -14.38 3.50
C LYS A 242 27.48 -13.38 4.19
N ALA A 243 28.00 -12.61 5.14
CA ALA A 243 27.22 -11.55 5.78
C ALA A 243 26.81 -10.45 4.81
N GLN A 244 27.68 -10.03 3.87
CA GLN A 244 27.29 -9.02 2.87
C GLN A 244 26.15 -9.51 1.97
N LEU A 245 26.19 -10.79 1.55
CA LEU A 245 25.13 -11.39 0.75
C LEU A 245 23.82 -11.50 1.52
N ALA A 246 23.88 -11.91 2.80
CA ALA A 246 22.72 -11.98 3.68
C ALA A 246 22.08 -10.60 3.90
N ALA A 247 22.89 -9.58 4.21
CA ALA A 247 22.40 -8.22 4.42
C ALA A 247 21.73 -7.64 3.16
N ARG A 248 22.27 -7.95 1.97
CA ARG A 248 21.63 -7.61 0.69
C ARG A 248 20.25 -8.25 0.55
N TYR A 249 20.14 -9.56 0.81
CA TYR A 249 18.88 -10.28 0.72
C TYR A 249 17.84 -9.72 1.70
N ILE A 250 18.23 -9.48 2.95
CA ILE A 250 17.36 -8.92 4.00
C ILE A 250 16.88 -7.52 3.60
N TYR A 251 17.79 -6.66 3.12
CA TYR A 251 17.43 -5.31 2.66
C TYR A 251 16.41 -5.34 1.51
N GLU A 252 16.61 -6.19 0.50
CA GLU A 252 15.69 -6.32 -0.64
C GLU A 252 14.27 -6.78 -0.23
N HIS A 253 14.11 -7.32 0.99
CA HIS A 253 12.81 -7.71 1.56
C HIS A 253 12.25 -6.71 2.59
N TRP A 254 13.11 -5.93 3.25
CA TRP A 254 12.72 -5.07 4.38
C TRP A 254 12.76 -3.56 4.10
N TYR A 255 13.25 -3.11 2.93
CA TYR A 255 13.46 -1.68 2.67
C TYR A 255 12.20 -0.80 2.76
N LEU A 256 10.99 -1.39 2.66
CA LEU A 256 9.72 -0.66 2.84
C LEU A 256 9.24 -0.60 4.29
N ALA A 257 9.77 -1.46 5.18
CA ALA A 257 9.31 -1.57 6.55
C ALA A 257 9.52 -0.26 7.34
N HIS A 258 8.67 -0.05 8.35
CA HIS A 258 8.92 0.89 9.44
C HIS A 258 9.46 0.07 10.62
N ILE A 259 10.78 0.04 10.71
CA ILE A 259 11.49 -0.73 11.73
C ILE A 259 11.39 -0.02 13.07
N TYR A 260 11.09 -0.74 14.14
CA TYR A 260 11.07 -0.22 15.50
C TYR A 260 11.61 -1.24 16.51
N PHE A 261 11.92 -0.75 17.71
CA PHE A 261 12.43 -1.56 18.81
C PHE A 261 11.37 -1.64 19.92
N PRO A 262 10.72 -2.80 20.14
CA PRO A 262 9.54 -2.92 21.02
C PRO A 262 9.85 -2.67 22.49
N GLU A 263 11.10 -2.83 22.92
CA GLU A 263 11.54 -2.64 24.32
C GLU A 263 11.57 -1.16 24.76
N HIS A 264 11.40 -0.22 23.83
CA HIS A 264 11.53 1.23 24.05
C HIS A 264 10.27 2.00 23.58
N ALA A 265 9.09 1.51 23.98
CA ALA A 265 7.79 1.76 23.32
C ALA A 265 7.11 3.13 23.55
N ASP A 266 7.55 3.99 24.48
CA ASP A 266 6.72 5.12 24.91
C ASP A 266 6.62 6.28 23.89
N LYS A 267 7.53 6.32 22.91
CA LYS A 267 7.48 7.20 21.73
C LYS A 267 8.08 6.44 20.54
N HIS A 268 7.28 5.61 19.87
CA HIS A 268 7.78 4.79 18.75
C HIS A 268 8.53 5.65 17.71
N SER A 269 9.86 5.58 17.74
CA SER A 269 10.72 6.01 16.64
C SER A 269 10.76 4.89 15.62
N TYR A 270 10.45 5.22 14.37
CA TYR A 270 10.52 4.29 13.26
C TYR A 270 11.77 4.56 12.42
N PHE A 271 12.30 3.52 11.80
CA PHE A 271 13.49 3.58 10.95
C PHE A 271 13.21 2.95 9.59
N LYS A 272 13.86 3.47 8.56
CA LYS A 272 14.00 2.83 7.25
C LYS A 272 15.37 2.17 7.15
N LEU A 273 15.40 0.92 6.71
CA LEU A 273 16.64 0.27 6.31
C LEU A 273 17.04 0.78 4.94
N VAL A 274 18.17 1.48 4.83
CA VAL A 274 18.66 2.10 3.59
C VAL A 274 20.05 1.59 3.23
N ARG A 275 20.39 1.66 1.94
CA ARG A 275 21.78 1.50 1.47
C ARG A 275 22.52 2.84 1.62
N SER A 276 23.75 2.77 2.10
CA SER A 276 24.64 3.92 2.34
C SER A 276 26.01 3.66 1.73
N SER A 277 26.62 4.72 1.20
CA SER A 277 28.03 4.71 0.75
C SER A 277 29.00 4.91 1.92
N THR A 278 28.51 5.29 3.10
CA THR A 278 29.29 5.52 4.33
C THR A 278 28.98 4.49 5.42
N PRO A 279 30.00 4.05 6.18
CA PRO A 279 29.86 3.04 7.23
C PRO A 279 29.18 3.56 8.51
N PRO A 280 28.75 2.68 9.42
CA PRO A 280 28.36 3.04 10.79
C PRO A 280 29.39 3.95 11.47
N GLY A 281 28.90 4.93 12.24
CA GLY A 281 29.72 5.97 12.87
C GLY A 281 29.97 7.21 12.00
N GLN A 282 29.55 7.20 10.73
CA GLN A 282 29.52 8.38 9.86
C GLN A 282 28.08 8.72 9.46
N ASP A 283 27.86 9.98 9.06
CA ASP A 283 26.60 10.45 8.49
C ASP A 283 26.19 9.59 7.30
N ILE A 284 24.90 9.23 7.26
CA ILE A 284 24.34 8.37 6.21
C ILE A 284 24.38 9.12 4.88
N LYS A 285 25.06 8.54 3.88
CA LYS A 285 25.01 8.99 2.49
C LYS A 285 24.23 7.97 1.66
N VAL A 286 22.92 8.20 1.59
CA VAL A 286 21.95 7.28 0.97
C VAL A 286 22.30 7.00 -0.50
N ILE A 287 22.22 5.73 -0.88
CA ILE A 287 22.36 5.26 -2.25
C ILE A 287 20.96 5.17 -2.87
N SER A 288 20.59 6.20 -3.63
CA SER A 288 19.25 6.38 -4.21
C SER A 288 19.14 5.80 -5.61
N THR A 289 19.04 4.48 -5.73
CA THR A 289 18.70 3.83 -7.02
C THR A 289 17.20 3.71 -7.21
N ARG A 290 16.71 3.43 -8.42
CA ARG A 290 15.28 3.29 -8.71
C ARG A 290 14.69 2.03 -8.08
N ARG A 291 15.43 0.92 -8.13
CA ARG A 291 15.10 -0.35 -7.48
C ARG A 291 16.11 -0.71 -6.39
N PRO A 292 15.73 -1.44 -5.31
CA PRO A 292 16.62 -1.80 -4.21
C PRO A 292 17.83 -2.63 -4.64
N TYR A 293 17.74 -3.40 -5.73
CA TYR A 293 18.83 -4.26 -6.20
C TYR A 293 19.66 -3.65 -7.33
N GLU A 294 19.43 -2.40 -7.72
CA GLU A 294 20.22 -1.76 -8.77
C GLU A 294 21.64 -1.44 -8.31
N ASP A 295 22.55 -1.33 -9.30
CA ASP A 295 23.97 -1.07 -9.09
C ASP A 295 24.19 0.17 -8.21
N PRO A 296 24.79 0.00 -7.02
CA PRO A 296 24.97 1.06 -6.05
C PRO A 296 26.09 2.05 -6.42
N LYS A 297 26.87 1.77 -7.48
CA LYS A 297 27.99 2.60 -7.95
C LYS A 297 29.08 2.86 -6.91
N VAL A 298 29.23 1.92 -5.97
CA VAL A 298 30.27 1.91 -4.94
C VAL A 298 30.81 0.49 -4.78
N GLU A 299 32.05 0.35 -4.32
CA GLU A 299 32.66 -0.96 -4.06
C GLU A 299 32.00 -1.68 -2.88
N ARG A 300 31.60 -0.92 -1.84
CA ARG A 300 31.01 -1.43 -0.61
C ARG A 300 29.72 -0.69 -0.29
N VAL A 301 28.65 -1.46 -0.09
CA VAL A 301 27.38 -0.97 0.42
C VAL A 301 27.33 -1.22 1.92
N TYR A 302 26.86 -0.23 2.67
CA TYR A 302 26.49 -0.35 4.08
C TYR A 302 24.98 -0.27 4.24
N TYR A 303 24.40 -1.11 5.08
CA TYR A 303 22.96 -1.09 5.40
C TYR A 303 22.77 -0.35 6.72
N ARG A 304 22.05 0.77 6.68
CA ARG A 304 21.93 1.73 7.78
C ARG A 304 20.47 1.94 8.16
N LEU A 305 20.18 2.18 9.43
CA LEU A 305 18.83 2.48 9.93
C LEU A 305 18.66 4.00 10.00
N MET A 306 17.98 4.55 9.00
CA MET A 306 17.68 5.98 8.91
C MET A 306 16.40 6.29 9.67
N HIS A 307 16.44 7.22 10.63
CA HIS A 307 15.25 7.65 11.38
C HIS A 307 14.18 8.20 10.43
N ASP A 308 12.99 7.60 10.44
CA ASP A 308 11.83 8.10 9.71
C ASP A 308 11.17 9.21 10.53
N ARG A 309 11.25 10.43 10.00
CA ARG A 309 10.77 11.65 10.64
C ARG A 309 9.41 12.09 10.11
N SER A 310 8.79 11.28 9.25
CA SER A 310 7.49 11.58 8.65
C SER A 310 6.33 11.15 9.55
N THR A 311 5.18 11.78 9.37
CA THR A 311 3.93 11.34 9.97
C THR A 311 3.54 9.98 9.41
N ILE A 312 3.31 9.01 10.29
CA ILE A 312 2.93 7.65 9.91
C ILE A 312 1.51 7.62 9.34
N LEU A 313 1.38 7.02 8.15
CA LEU A 313 0.12 6.86 7.42
C LEU A 313 -0.24 5.40 7.34
N ALA A 314 -1.50 5.06 7.60
CA ALA A 314 -1.96 3.67 7.58
C ALA A 314 -1.65 2.99 6.24
N LYS A 315 -1.85 3.71 5.13
CA LYS A 315 -1.65 3.23 3.75
C LYS A 315 -0.20 2.89 3.36
N THR A 316 0.80 3.37 4.08
CA THR A 316 2.23 3.03 3.85
C THR A 316 2.85 2.25 5.01
N HIS A 317 2.13 2.13 6.13
CA HIS A 317 2.71 1.62 7.35
C HIS A 317 2.85 0.09 7.37
N LEU A 318 4.10 -0.38 7.32
CA LEU A 318 4.51 -1.77 7.48
C LEU A 318 5.43 -1.93 8.71
N PRO A 319 4.89 -2.02 9.94
CA PRO A 319 5.72 -2.10 11.14
C PRO A 319 6.51 -3.42 11.20
N LEU A 320 7.80 -3.33 11.51
CA LEU A 320 8.68 -4.49 11.72
C LEU A 320 9.41 -4.34 13.06
N ALA A 321 9.17 -5.27 13.97
CA ALA A 321 9.83 -5.30 15.27
C ALA A 321 11.21 -5.94 15.15
N LEU A 322 12.24 -5.25 15.64
CA LEU A 322 13.58 -5.79 15.81
C LEU A 322 13.89 -5.94 17.30
N ASN A 323 14.22 -7.17 17.71
CA ASN A 323 14.57 -7.54 19.08
C ASN A 323 15.58 -8.69 19.07
N ASP A 324 16.00 -9.15 20.25
CA ASP A 324 17.04 -10.18 20.39
C ASP A 324 16.64 -11.51 19.74
N GLU A 325 15.39 -11.94 19.91
CA GLU A 325 14.85 -13.15 19.27
C GLU A 325 14.93 -13.06 17.74
N LYS A 326 14.57 -11.90 17.16
CA LYS A 326 14.66 -11.66 15.72
C LYS A 326 16.11 -11.72 15.23
N LEU A 327 17.03 -11.13 15.98
CA LEU A 327 18.45 -11.12 15.62
C LEU A 327 19.02 -12.54 15.63
N GLU A 328 18.72 -13.34 16.65
CA GLU A 328 19.13 -14.73 16.75
C GLU A 328 18.52 -15.59 15.63
N ARG A 329 17.23 -15.40 15.33
CA ARG A 329 16.54 -16.11 14.25
C ARG A 329 17.20 -15.86 12.89
N ILE A 330 17.50 -14.60 12.57
CA ILE A 330 18.14 -14.22 11.30
C ILE A 330 19.59 -14.71 11.24
N ARG A 331 20.32 -14.60 12.35
CA ARG A 331 21.68 -15.15 12.44
C ARG A 331 21.67 -16.66 12.16
N SER A 332 20.74 -17.40 12.74
CA SER A 332 20.59 -18.84 12.50
C SER A 332 20.30 -19.15 11.02
N GLN A 333 19.39 -18.39 10.40
CA GLN A 333 18.99 -18.59 9.01
C GLN A 333 20.11 -18.27 8.01
N PHE A 334 20.87 -17.20 8.23
CA PHE A 334 21.80 -16.67 7.22
C PHE A 334 23.28 -16.79 7.57
N ILE A 335 23.65 -16.69 8.84
CA ILE A 335 25.07 -16.67 9.24
C ILE A 335 25.52 -18.07 9.68
N ASP A 336 24.75 -18.73 10.54
CA ASP A 336 25.12 -20.02 11.09
C ASP A 336 24.76 -21.20 10.16
N ALA A 337 23.86 -20.99 9.18
CA ALA A 337 23.49 -21.99 8.19
C ALA A 337 24.68 -22.48 7.34
N ASP A 338 24.72 -23.76 6.98
CA ASP A 338 25.87 -24.35 6.28
C ASP A 338 25.87 -24.03 4.77
N TYR A 339 26.58 -22.96 4.40
CA TYR A 339 26.88 -22.58 3.02
C TYR A 339 28.08 -21.63 2.95
N GLN A 340 28.66 -21.49 1.76
CA GLN A 340 29.82 -20.65 1.49
C GLN A 340 29.53 -19.66 0.35
N VAL A 341 30.12 -18.46 0.45
CA VAL A 341 30.02 -17.43 -0.58
C VAL A 341 31.42 -17.12 -1.10
N SER A 342 31.71 -17.56 -2.32
CA SER A 342 33.01 -17.34 -2.97
C SER A 342 33.11 -15.99 -3.69
N LYS A 343 31.97 -15.44 -4.11
CA LYS A 343 31.85 -14.13 -4.75
C LYS A 343 30.45 -13.55 -4.54
N LEU A 344 30.34 -12.23 -4.50
CA LEU A 344 29.05 -11.56 -4.49
C LEU A 344 28.40 -11.58 -5.88
N PRO A 345 27.05 -11.67 -5.96
CA PRO A 345 26.33 -11.59 -7.21
C PRO A 345 26.48 -10.21 -7.86
N SER A 346 26.44 -10.19 -9.19
CA SER A 346 26.47 -8.94 -9.95
C SER A 346 25.20 -8.11 -9.74
N TYR A 347 25.31 -6.80 -9.90
CA TYR A 347 24.18 -5.88 -9.96
C TYR A 347 23.60 -5.68 -11.37
N LYS A 348 24.12 -6.42 -12.38
CA LYS A 348 23.55 -6.39 -13.73
C LYS A 348 22.10 -6.88 -13.73
N PRO A 349 21.20 -6.28 -14.53
CA PRO A 349 19.77 -6.60 -14.52
C PRO A 349 19.45 -8.09 -14.66
N GLU A 350 20.16 -8.82 -15.52
CA GLU A 350 19.95 -10.26 -15.78
C GLU A 350 20.26 -11.18 -14.58
N VAL A 351 20.97 -10.66 -13.57
CA VAL A 351 21.25 -11.35 -12.31
C VAL A 351 20.43 -10.74 -11.18
N ALA A 352 20.49 -9.41 -11.00
CA ALA A 352 19.95 -8.73 -9.83
C ALA A 352 18.42 -8.73 -9.77
N SER A 353 17.73 -8.79 -10.92
CA SER A 353 16.27 -8.90 -10.97
C SER A 353 15.74 -10.31 -10.68
N ASN A 354 16.61 -11.32 -10.59
CA ASN A 354 16.23 -12.71 -10.38
C ASN A 354 16.81 -13.24 -9.06
N PRO A 355 15.99 -13.38 -8.00
CA PRO A 355 16.48 -13.79 -6.69
C PRO A 355 17.07 -15.20 -6.66
N PHE A 356 16.64 -16.09 -7.56
CA PHE A 356 17.16 -17.45 -7.65
C PHE A 356 18.59 -17.48 -8.21
N LYS A 357 18.95 -16.49 -9.03
CA LYS A 357 20.33 -16.28 -9.52
C LYS A 357 21.18 -15.56 -8.50
N ALA A 358 20.73 -14.38 -8.07
CA ALA A 358 21.50 -13.50 -7.19
C ALA A 358 21.82 -14.15 -5.85
N PHE A 359 20.87 -14.90 -5.28
CA PHE A 359 21.00 -15.51 -3.95
C PHE A 359 21.08 -17.04 -4.01
N SER A 360 21.52 -17.60 -5.14
CA SER A 360 21.72 -19.04 -5.35
C SER A 360 22.59 -19.70 -4.27
N ALA A 361 23.57 -18.96 -3.72
CA ALA A 361 24.43 -19.45 -2.65
C ALA A 361 23.71 -19.60 -1.30
N ILE A 362 22.62 -18.86 -1.05
CA ILE A 362 21.85 -18.95 0.19
C ILE A 362 20.91 -20.18 0.09
N PRO A 363 20.92 -21.08 1.10
CA PRO A 363 20.01 -22.21 1.14
C PRO A 363 18.56 -21.79 0.94
N VAL A 364 17.83 -22.57 0.13
CA VAL A 364 16.41 -22.33 -0.16
C VAL A 364 15.58 -22.32 1.13
N ASN A 365 15.87 -23.24 2.06
CA ASN A 365 15.17 -23.31 3.33
C ASN A 365 15.37 -22.06 4.19
N SER A 366 16.59 -21.51 4.24
CA SER A 366 16.88 -20.27 4.97
C SER A 366 16.05 -19.09 4.44
N ARG A 367 16.03 -18.92 3.11
CA ARG A 367 15.26 -17.87 2.44
C ARG A 367 13.77 -18.04 2.66
N TYR A 368 13.26 -19.27 2.52
CA TYR A 368 11.84 -19.52 2.70
C TYR A 368 11.38 -19.30 4.13
N GLN A 369 12.10 -19.81 5.14
CA GLN A 369 11.77 -19.60 6.55
C GLN A 369 11.80 -18.12 6.91
N PHE A 370 12.77 -17.35 6.41
CA PHE A 370 12.80 -15.90 6.58
C PHE A 370 11.54 -15.23 6.02
N MET A 371 11.11 -15.63 4.82
CA MET A 371 9.88 -15.08 4.24
C MET A 371 8.62 -15.50 5.00
N LEU A 372 8.57 -16.74 5.50
CA LEU A 372 7.44 -17.25 6.29
C LEU A 372 7.33 -16.54 7.64
N ASP A 373 8.46 -16.25 8.29
CA ASP A 373 8.51 -15.54 9.56
C ASP A 373 7.81 -14.17 9.47
N GLU A 374 7.84 -13.53 8.30
CA GLU A 374 7.29 -12.20 7.99
C GLU A 374 6.23 -12.19 6.89
N ALA A 375 5.48 -13.29 6.73
CA ALA A 375 4.67 -13.46 5.53
C ALA A 375 3.59 -12.37 5.33
N GLU A 376 2.95 -11.91 6.41
CA GLU A 376 2.02 -10.77 6.35
C GLU A 376 2.72 -9.49 5.87
N LEU A 377 3.92 -9.18 6.38
CA LEU A 377 4.68 -7.98 5.98
C LEU A 377 5.07 -8.03 4.51
N ILE A 378 5.54 -9.19 4.04
CA ILE A 378 5.95 -9.38 2.63
C ILE A 378 4.74 -9.26 1.71
N ILE A 379 3.63 -9.95 2.00
CA ILE A 379 2.42 -9.88 1.16
C ILE A 379 1.79 -8.49 1.24
N MET A 380 1.78 -7.84 2.40
CA MET A 380 1.33 -6.47 2.51
C MET A 380 2.23 -5.52 1.71
N GLY A 381 3.53 -5.82 1.56
CA GLY A 381 4.43 -5.15 0.63
C GLY A 381 3.97 -5.19 -0.83
N PHE A 382 3.25 -6.25 -1.25
CA PHE A 382 2.67 -6.34 -2.62
C PHE A 382 1.58 -5.28 -2.84
N ILE A 383 0.93 -4.87 -1.75
CA ILE A 383 -0.24 -3.99 -1.73
C ILE A 383 0.17 -2.54 -1.43
N LYS A 384 1.01 -2.36 -0.41
CA LYS A 384 1.52 -1.08 0.10
C LYS A 384 2.94 -0.77 -0.38
N GLY A 385 3.34 -1.34 -1.52
CA GLY A 385 4.70 -1.34 -2.07
C GLY A 385 5.29 0.06 -2.34
N PRO A 386 5.99 0.33 -3.44
CA PRO A 386 6.35 1.71 -3.81
C PRO A 386 5.11 2.57 -4.18
N VAL A 387 3.90 2.09 -3.89
CA VAL A 387 2.63 2.70 -4.22
C VAL A 387 1.70 2.74 -3.01
N CYS A 388 0.90 3.80 -2.94
CA CYS A 388 -0.26 3.91 -2.05
C CYS A 388 -1.59 3.63 -2.76
N ARG A 389 -1.56 3.54 -4.10
CA ARG A 389 -2.68 3.23 -4.99
C ARG A 389 -2.22 2.17 -5.98
N GLY A 390 -2.96 1.07 -6.10
CA GLY A 390 -2.44 -0.15 -6.74
C GLY A 390 -3.36 -0.80 -7.77
N GLN A 391 -4.32 -0.07 -8.36
CA GLN A 391 -5.38 -0.66 -9.20
C GLN A 391 -4.88 -1.64 -10.26
N ILE A 392 -3.77 -1.35 -10.96
CA ILE A 392 -3.22 -2.25 -11.99
C ILE A 392 -2.85 -3.61 -11.40
N ALA A 393 -2.10 -3.65 -10.30
CA ALA A 393 -1.68 -4.91 -9.68
C ALA A 393 -2.84 -5.60 -8.95
N LEU A 394 -3.79 -4.85 -8.40
CA LEU A 394 -4.91 -5.42 -7.63
C LEU A 394 -6.02 -6.00 -8.53
N ASN A 395 -6.12 -5.59 -9.80
CA ASN A 395 -7.12 -6.12 -10.72
C ASN A 395 -6.84 -7.55 -11.23
N VAL A 396 -5.99 -8.32 -10.52
CA VAL A 396 -5.75 -9.77 -10.71
C VAL A 396 -6.34 -10.63 -9.60
N ILE A 397 -6.75 -10.06 -8.47
CA ILE A 397 -7.13 -10.82 -7.28
C ILE A 397 -8.62 -10.65 -6.93
N ASN A 398 -9.19 -11.66 -6.26
CA ASN A 398 -10.56 -11.56 -5.74
C ASN A 398 -10.57 -10.61 -4.55
N ASP A 399 -11.74 -10.03 -4.27
CA ASP A 399 -11.95 -9.16 -3.12
C ASP A 399 -11.74 -9.86 -1.78
N GLN A 400 -11.93 -11.18 -1.73
CA GLN A 400 -11.58 -12.00 -0.58
C GLN A 400 -11.01 -13.35 -1.04
N PHE A 401 -9.83 -13.69 -0.52
CA PHE A 401 -9.28 -15.04 -0.62
C PHE A 401 -8.36 -15.34 0.55
N TRP A 402 -8.21 -16.64 0.83
CA TRP A 402 -7.33 -17.12 1.89
C TRP A 402 -5.98 -17.53 1.31
N VAL A 403 -4.92 -17.24 2.06
CA VAL A 403 -3.55 -17.63 1.73
C VAL A 403 -3.04 -18.58 2.82
N ALA A 404 -2.40 -19.65 2.37
CA ALA A 404 -1.59 -20.53 3.19
C ALA A 404 -0.26 -20.81 2.49
N PHE A 405 0.64 -21.43 3.22
CA PHE A 405 2.00 -21.70 2.75
C PHE A 405 2.29 -23.20 2.77
N ALA A 406 3.00 -23.70 1.77
CA ALA A 406 3.49 -25.08 1.79
C ALA A 406 4.58 -25.22 2.86
N LYS A 407 4.64 -26.36 3.56
CA LYS A 407 5.64 -26.58 4.61
C LYS A 407 7.07 -26.58 4.05
N PRO A 408 8.07 -25.99 4.74
CA PRO A 408 9.44 -25.92 4.24
C PRO A 408 10.05 -27.27 3.87
N GLU A 409 9.72 -28.33 4.61
CA GLU A 409 10.24 -29.68 4.39
C GLU A 409 9.80 -30.29 3.05
N MET A 410 8.79 -29.70 2.40
CA MET A 410 8.32 -30.10 1.06
C MET A 410 8.67 -29.06 0.01
N ALA A 411 8.57 -27.77 0.35
CA ALA A 411 8.69 -26.67 -0.60
C ALA A 411 10.11 -26.11 -0.73
N ALA A 412 11.03 -26.47 0.17
CA ALA A 412 12.41 -25.94 0.23
C ALA A 412 13.47 -27.05 0.35
N THR A 413 13.24 -28.19 -0.33
CA THR A 413 14.18 -29.33 -0.33
C THR A 413 15.39 -29.11 -1.27
N PRO A 414 16.49 -29.87 -1.12
CA PRO A 414 17.61 -29.83 -2.07
C PRO A 414 17.20 -30.05 -3.53
N LYS A 415 16.25 -30.97 -3.78
CA LYS A 415 15.70 -31.21 -5.13
C LYS A 415 14.99 -29.98 -5.70
N VAL A 416 14.26 -29.24 -4.85
CA VAL A 416 13.67 -27.96 -5.27
C VAL A 416 14.76 -26.95 -5.57
N GLY A 417 15.80 -26.84 -4.73
CA GLY A 417 16.96 -25.98 -5.00
C GLY A 417 17.63 -26.29 -6.35
N GLU A 418 17.89 -27.56 -6.64
CA GLU A 418 18.44 -28.01 -7.92
C GLU A 418 17.53 -27.63 -9.10
N LEU A 419 16.21 -27.83 -8.97
CA LEU A 419 15.23 -27.43 -9.99
C LEU A 419 15.28 -25.93 -10.27
N LEU A 420 15.33 -25.09 -9.22
CA LEU A 420 15.37 -23.64 -9.37
C LEU A 420 16.65 -23.18 -10.08
N LEU A 421 17.79 -23.79 -9.76
CA LEU A 421 19.07 -23.51 -10.42
C LEU A 421 19.07 -23.97 -11.88
N GLN A 422 18.51 -25.14 -12.19
CA GLN A 422 18.42 -25.66 -13.57
C GLN A 422 17.50 -24.82 -14.46
N HIS A 423 16.52 -24.14 -13.86
CA HIS A 423 15.51 -23.35 -14.57
C HIS A 423 15.58 -21.85 -14.27
N GLU A 424 16.72 -21.35 -13.81
CA GLU A 424 16.86 -19.95 -13.40
C GLU A 424 16.53 -18.95 -14.52
N ASP A 425 16.82 -19.27 -15.78
CA ASP A 425 16.46 -18.45 -16.95
C ASP A 425 14.95 -18.43 -17.23
N ALA A 426 14.24 -19.51 -16.92
CA ALA A 426 12.80 -19.61 -17.02
C ALA A 426 12.09 -18.83 -15.88
N LEU A 427 12.78 -18.65 -14.76
CA LEU A 427 12.32 -17.89 -13.59
C LEU A 427 12.57 -16.38 -13.69
N ALA A 428 13.14 -15.91 -14.80
CA ALA A 428 13.38 -14.50 -15.02
C ALA A 428 12.07 -13.68 -14.99
N LEU A 429 12.16 -12.50 -14.38
CA LEU A 429 11.03 -11.60 -14.14
C LEU A 429 11.01 -10.43 -15.15
N PRO A 430 9.84 -9.79 -15.38
CA PRO A 430 9.71 -8.64 -16.28
C PRO A 430 10.68 -7.49 -15.99
N ALA A 431 11.07 -7.29 -14.73
CA ALA A 431 12.00 -6.23 -14.34
C ALA A 431 13.42 -6.40 -14.90
N GLU A 432 13.75 -7.56 -15.50
CA GLU A 432 14.95 -7.77 -16.34
C GLU A 432 14.98 -6.79 -17.53
N GLU A 433 13.82 -6.40 -18.06
CA GLU A 433 13.67 -5.47 -19.19
C GLU A 433 13.61 -3.99 -18.77
N GLU A 434 13.93 -3.72 -17.52
CA GLU A 434 13.93 -2.39 -16.91
C GLU A 434 12.59 -1.66 -17.06
N SER A 435 12.60 -0.32 -17.15
CA SER A 435 11.41 0.53 -17.02
C SER A 435 10.76 0.92 -18.35
N ASN A 436 11.35 0.53 -19.48
CA ASN A 436 10.90 0.83 -20.84
C ASN A 436 10.70 -0.46 -21.65
N ALA A 437 9.81 -1.33 -21.20
CA ALA A 437 9.58 -2.64 -21.82
C ALA A 437 8.62 -2.56 -23.02
N LEU A 438 8.77 -3.50 -23.99
CA LEU A 438 7.90 -3.65 -25.16
C LEU A 438 6.88 -4.77 -24.92
N PRO A 439 5.58 -4.46 -24.69
CA PRO A 439 4.67 -5.39 -24.02
C PRO A 439 4.35 -6.69 -24.78
N ILE A 440 4.18 -6.65 -26.11
CA ILE A 440 3.69 -7.81 -26.87
C ILE A 440 4.77 -8.88 -27.06
N SER A 441 5.98 -8.49 -27.48
CA SER A 441 7.10 -9.43 -27.65
C SER A 441 7.51 -10.08 -26.33
N SER A 442 7.46 -9.31 -25.25
CA SER A 442 7.89 -9.74 -23.93
C SER A 442 6.88 -10.69 -23.28
N TRP A 443 5.57 -10.49 -23.47
CA TRP A 443 4.56 -11.41 -22.96
C TRP A 443 4.72 -12.84 -23.52
N VAL A 444 4.91 -12.98 -24.84
CA VAL A 444 5.12 -14.30 -25.46
C VAL A 444 6.38 -14.98 -24.92
N LYS A 445 7.46 -14.21 -24.74
CA LYS A 445 8.73 -14.67 -24.14
C LYS A 445 8.49 -15.20 -22.72
N TYR A 446 7.84 -14.43 -21.84
CA TYR A 446 7.59 -14.82 -20.45
C TYR A 446 6.58 -15.95 -20.32
N SER A 447 5.57 -16.02 -21.18
CA SER A 447 4.62 -17.14 -21.25
C SER A 447 5.34 -18.46 -21.55
N LYS A 448 6.25 -18.46 -22.55
CA LYS A 448 7.06 -19.65 -22.86
C LYS A 448 7.99 -20.05 -21.70
N ARG A 449 8.63 -19.07 -21.05
CA ARG A 449 9.49 -19.29 -19.87
C ARG A 449 8.68 -19.88 -18.69
N GLN A 450 7.50 -19.33 -18.40
CA GLN A 450 6.59 -19.85 -17.38
C GLN A 450 6.22 -21.31 -17.66
N ASN A 451 5.82 -21.63 -18.89
CA ASN A 451 5.45 -23.01 -19.26
C ASN A 451 6.63 -23.99 -19.11
N GLN A 452 7.85 -23.56 -19.45
CA GLN A 452 9.06 -24.38 -19.24
C GLN A 452 9.29 -24.68 -17.76
N TYR A 453 9.19 -23.67 -16.89
CA TYR A 453 9.35 -23.86 -15.45
C TYR A 453 8.24 -24.72 -14.84
N LEU A 454 6.97 -24.41 -15.15
CA LEU A 454 5.82 -25.18 -14.67
C LEU A 454 5.89 -26.66 -15.10
N SER A 455 6.39 -26.94 -16.31
CA SER A 455 6.57 -28.32 -16.78
C SER A 455 7.49 -29.11 -15.86
N ALA A 456 8.63 -28.51 -15.53
CA ALA A 456 9.63 -29.13 -14.68
C ALA A 456 9.15 -29.24 -13.23
N LYS A 457 8.47 -28.20 -12.72
CA LYS A 457 7.83 -28.20 -11.40
C LYS A 457 6.80 -29.32 -11.27
N VAL A 458 5.89 -29.46 -12.23
CA VAL A 458 4.86 -30.52 -12.25
C VAL A 458 5.51 -31.90 -12.36
N ALA A 459 6.55 -32.07 -13.18
CA ALA A 459 7.28 -33.34 -13.29
C ALA A 459 7.93 -33.74 -11.96
N LEU A 460 8.51 -32.79 -11.22
CA LEU A 460 9.04 -33.05 -9.88
C LEU A 460 7.91 -33.34 -8.88
N ALA A 461 6.85 -32.53 -8.88
CA ALA A 461 5.70 -32.70 -8.00
C ALA A 461 5.06 -34.09 -8.17
N ASN A 462 4.84 -34.55 -9.41
CA ASN A 462 4.29 -35.87 -9.69
C ASN A 462 5.13 -37.01 -9.07
N LYS A 463 6.45 -36.86 -9.00
CA LYS A 463 7.34 -37.82 -8.33
C LYS A 463 7.32 -37.69 -6.82
N MET A 464 7.24 -36.46 -6.29
CA MET A 464 7.22 -36.21 -4.85
C MET A 464 5.91 -36.65 -4.19
N PHE A 465 4.82 -36.60 -4.94
CA PHE A 465 3.47 -36.88 -4.46
C PHE A 465 2.88 -38.15 -5.08
N GLU A 466 3.74 -39.08 -5.50
CA GLU A 466 3.32 -40.30 -6.19
C GLU A 466 2.24 -41.05 -5.39
N ASN A 467 1.15 -41.43 -6.06
CA ASN A 467 -0.02 -42.07 -5.45
C ASN A 467 -0.66 -41.25 -4.31
N GLY A 468 -0.52 -39.93 -4.33
CA GLY A 468 -1.09 -39.02 -3.33
C GLY A 468 -0.35 -38.96 -2.00
N GLN A 469 0.84 -39.58 -1.91
CA GLN A 469 1.68 -39.47 -0.73
C GLN A 469 1.96 -38.01 -0.41
N HIS A 470 1.84 -37.63 0.87
CA HIS A 470 2.06 -36.27 1.37
C HIS A 470 1.13 -35.15 0.85
N LEU A 471 0.19 -35.43 -0.08
CA LEU A 471 -0.89 -34.51 -0.44
C LEU A 471 -2.03 -34.59 0.58
N THR A 472 -1.72 -34.28 1.83
CA THR A 472 -2.67 -34.20 2.93
C THR A 472 -2.73 -32.76 3.46
N THR A 473 -3.60 -32.50 4.44
CA THR A 473 -3.60 -31.22 5.17
C THR A 473 -2.25 -30.91 5.83
N ASP A 474 -1.40 -31.92 6.06
CA ASP A 474 -0.05 -31.76 6.61
C ASP A 474 0.94 -31.17 5.59
N LEU A 475 0.53 -30.91 4.35
CA LEU A 475 1.34 -30.18 3.37
C LEU A 475 1.49 -28.70 3.74
N LEU A 476 0.56 -28.14 4.52
CA LEU A 476 0.61 -26.74 4.92
C LEU A 476 1.56 -26.51 6.10
N TRP A 477 2.28 -25.39 6.04
CA TRP A 477 3.03 -24.88 7.17
C TRP A 477 2.06 -24.43 8.28
N GLN A 478 2.31 -24.90 9.50
CA GLN A 478 1.46 -24.64 10.67
C GLN A 478 2.07 -23.59 11.62
N GLY A 479 2.93 -22.71 11.08
CA GLY A 479 3.51 -21.61 11.85
C GLY A 479 4.45 -22.07 12.96
N ASP A 480 5.04 -23.25 12.86
CA ASP A 480 5.83 -23.86 13.94
C ASP A 480 5.06 -23.95 15.28
N GLY A 481 3.72 -23.94 15.21
CA GLY A 481 2.82 -23.96 16.37
C GLY A 481 2.53 -22.62 17.03
N HIS A 482 3.21 -21.52 16.65
CA HIS A 482 3.06 -20.21 17.29
C HIS A 482 2.95 -19.01 16.32
N ASN A 483 3.44 -19.14 15.09
CA ASN A 483 3.50 -18.06 14.11
C ASN A 483 2.18 -17.92 13.35
N GLN A 484 1.46 -16.83 13.62
CA GLN A 484 0.17 -16.53 13.00
C GLN A 484 0.26 -16.19 11.51
N ASN A 485 1.47 -15.98 10.95
CA ASN A 485 1.66 -15.78 9.51
C ASN A 485 1.31 -17.00 8.66
N ALA A 486 1.10 -18.18 9.27
CA ALA A 486 0.75 -19.41 8.56
C ALA A 486 -0.59 -19.35 7.79
N ALA A 487 -1.48 -18.46 8.19
CA ALA A 487 -2.81 -18.30 7.59
C ALA A 487 -3.13 -16.82 7.47
N LEU A 488 -3.37 -16.34 6.25
CA LEU A 488 -3.66 -14.94 5.99
C LEU A 488 -4.95 -14.80 5.19
N THR A 489 -5.64 -13.67 5.37
CA THR A 489 -6.73 -13.24 4.51
C THR A 489 -6.32 -11.97 3.78
N VAL A 490 -6.53 -11.96 2.47
CA VAL A 490 -6.38 -10.76 1.67
C VAL A 490 -7.77 -10.22 1.38
N PHE A 491 -7.99 -8.97 1.72
CA PHE A 491 -9.16 -8.19 1.33
C PHE A 491 -8.76 -7.14 0.31
N ARG A 492 -9.34 -7.15 -0.89
CA ARG A 492 -9.19 -6.07 -1.88
C ARG A 492 -10.41 -5.16 -1.81
N HIS A 493 -10.14 -3.87 -1.75
CA HIS A 493 -11.11 -2.77 -1.66
C HIS A 493 -11.01 -1.95 -2.95
N PHE A 494 -11.34 -2.59 -4.08
CA PHE A 494 -11.19 -2.07 -5.44
C PHE A 494 -9.75 -1.69 -5.86
N ASP A 495 -9.26 -0.51 -5.45
CA ASP A 495 -7.95 0.06 -5.83
C ASP A 495 -6.93 0.14 -4.68
N SER A 496 -7.32 -0.39 -3.51
CA SER A 496 -6.48 -0.67 -2.35
C SER A 496 -6.73 -2.09 -1.84
N ALA A 497 -5.92 -2.58 -0.90
CA ALA A 497 -6.13 -3.88 -0.27
C ALA A 497 -5.54 -3.90 1.15
N THR A 498 -5.83 -4.95 1.89
CA THR A 498 -5.29 -5.20 3.23
C THR A 498 -5.07 -6.69 3.42
N VAL A 499 -3.95 -7.05 4.04
CA VAL A 499 -3.68 -8.41 4.51
C VAL A 499 -3.87 -8.44 6.01
N VAL A 500 -4.50 -9.49 6.53
CA VAL A 500 -4.58 -9.72 7.97
C VAL A 500 -4.23 -11.17 8.29
N LYS A 501 -3.61 -11.38 9.45
CA LYS A 501 -3.44 -12.70 10.04
C LYS A 501 -4.78 -13.35 10.38
N GLY A 502 -4.88 -14.65 10.09
CA GLY A 502 -6.07 -15.48 10.25
C GLY A 502 -6.88 -15.63 8.96
N TRP A 503 -7.71 -16.67 8.91
CA TRP A 503 -8.71 -16.91 7.87
C TRP A 503 -10.05 -16.30 8.30
N ILE A 504 -10.18 -15.01 7.99
CA ILE A 504 -11.25 -14.12 8.41
C ILE A 504 -12.36 -14.13 7.35
N GLY A 505 -13.60 -13.99 7.81
CA GLY A 505 -14.81 -13.95 6.99
C GLY A 505 -15.36 -15.33 6.61
N GLN A 506 -16.35 -15.31 5.72
CA GLN A 506 -16.96 -16.50 5.13
C GLN A 506 -15.96 -17.23 4.22
N GLN A 507 -16.25 -18.47 3.85
CA GLN A 507 -15.40 -19.24 2.93
C GLN A 507 -15.32 -18.53 1.58
N PRO A 508 -14.11 -18.17 1.11
CA PRO A 508 -13.95 -17.43 -0.14
C PRO A 508 -14.12 -18.34 -1.36
N LYS A 509 -14.34 -17.72 -2.52
CA LYS A 509 -14.39 -18.41 -3.82
C LYS A 509 -13.11 -19.18 -4.10
N THR A 510 -11.94 -18.59 -3.83
CA THR A 510 -10.62 -19.18 -4.09
C THR A 510 -9.70 -19.09 -2.87
N ALA A 511 -8.63 -19.90 -2.89
CA ALA A 511 -7.54 -19.80 -1.94
C ALA A 511 -6.21 -20.15 -2.62
N TRP A 512 -5.12 -19.60 -2.08
CA TRP A 512 -3.78 -19.78 -2.62
C TRP A 512 -2.91 -20.56 -1.64
N VAL A 513 -2.15 -21.52 -2.16
CA VAL A 513 -1.08 -22.18 -1.42
C VAL A 513 0.24 -21.75 -2.04
N LEU A 514 1.00 -20.93 -1.31
CA LEU A 514 2.28 -20.41 -1.76
C LEU A 514 3.41 -21.35 -1.34
N ASP A 515 4.20 -21.81 -2.30
CA ASP A 515 5.51 -22.41 -2.04
C ASP A 515 6.61 -21.34 -2.14
N TYR A 516 7.84 -21.71 -1.82
CA TYR A 516 8.98 -20.78 -1.82
C TYR A 516 9.14 -20.04 -3.15
N ALA A 517 9.17 -20.77 -4.25
CA ALA A 517 9.47 -20.20 -5.56
C ALA A 517 8.38 -19.23 -5.99
N LEU A 518 7.12 -19.61 -5.79
CA LEU A 518 6.01 -18.73 -6.07
C LEU A 518 6.03 -17.48 -5.17
N PHE A 519 6.26 -17.64 -3.87
CA PHE A 519 6.25 -16.53 -2.92
C PHE A 519 7.34 -15.49 -3.23
N GLU A 520 8.57 -15.93 -3.45
CA GLU A 520 9.71 -15.07 -3.79
C GLU A 520 9.50 -14.34 -5.13
N ARG A 521 8.90 -15.01 -6.13
CA ARG A 521 8.59 -14.38 -7.42
C ARG A 521 7.56 -13.28 -7.31
N ILE A 522 6.52 -13.46 -6.50
CA ILE A 522 5.51 -12.43 -6.29
C ILE A 522 6.16 -11.20 -5.61
N HIS A 523 7.04 -11.42 -4.61
CA HIS A 523 7.78 -10.33 -3.97
C HIS A 523 8.64 -9.53 -4.95
N TYR A 524 9.47 -10.20 -5.74
CA TYR A 524 10.32 -9.47 -6.71
C TYR A 524 9.51 -8.85 -7.84
N LEU A 525 8.37 -9.43 -8.23
CA LEU A 525 7.51 -8.86 -9.27
C LEU A 525 6.82 -7.56 -8.81
N LEU A 526 6.27 -7.56 -7.59
CA LEU A 526 5.37 -6.51 -7.10
C LEU A 526 6.03 -5.53 -6.12
N VAL A 527 7.21 -5.86 -5.59
CA VAL A 527 7.91 -5.04 -4.59
C VAL A 527 9.28 -4.63 -5.11
N ALA A 528 10.26 -5.54 -5.09
CA ALA A 528 11.64 -5.19 -5.38
C ALA A 528 11.85 -4.76 -6.84
N GLY A 529 11.14 -5.38 -7.79
CA GLY A 529 11.24 -5.08 -9.22
C GLY A 529 10.18 -4.10 -9.72
N PHE A 530 9.16 -3.80 -8.92
CA PHE A 530 8.06 -2.94 -9.33
C PHE A 530 8.46 -1.47 -9.35
N ASP A 531 7.99 -0.75 -10.36
CA ASP A 531 8.40 0.61 -10.63
C ASP A 531 7.21 1.46 -11.06
N VAL A 532 6.71 2.27 -10.13
CA VAL A 532 5.57 3.17 -10.35
C VAL A 532 5.85 4.25 -11.39
N TYR A 533 7.13 4.61 -11.58
CA TYR A 533 7.54 5.58 -12.58
C TYR A 533 7.76 4.93 -13.96
N GLY A 534 7.62 3.60 -14.07
CA GLY A 534 7.83 2.84 -15.31
C GLY A 534 6.79 3.15 -16.39
N ASN A 535 7.09 2.79 -17.63
CA ASN A 535 6.16 2.97 -18.74
C ASN A 535 4.98 1.98 -18.70
N ILE A 536 4.00 2.19 -19.57
CA ILE A 536 2.84 1.29 -19.73
C ILE A 536 3.25 -0.16 -20.00
N GLY A 537 4.37 -0.39 -20.70
CA GLY A 537 4.90 -1.72 -20.98
C GLY A 537 5.29 -2.47 -19.72
N HIS A 538 6.03 -1.82 -18.82
CA HIS A 538 6.38 -2.38 -17.50
C HIS A 538 5.12 -2.73 -16.71
N GLN A 539 4.19 -1.78 -16.59
CA GLN A 539 2.94 -1.97 -15.83
C GLN A 539 2.11 -3.14 -16.37
N LEU A 540 1.96 -3.23 -17.69
CA LEU A 540 1.21 -4.29 -18.35
C LEU A 540 1.90 -5.66 -18.21
N LEU A 541 3.22 -5.73 -18.36
CA LEU A 541 3.96 -6.99 -18.20
C LEU A 541 3.90 -7.51 -16.76
N THR A 542 4.04 -6.64 -15.76
CA THR A 542 3.84 -7.01 -14.36
C THR A 542 2.44 -7.59 -14.16
N ARG A 543 1.40 -6.91 -14.66
CA ARG A 543 0.01 -7.35 -14.57
C ARG A 543 -0.22 -8.72 -15.23
N LEU A 544 0.33 -8.93 -16.42
CA LEU A 544 0.18 -10.20 -17.15
C LEU A 544 0.96 -11.33 -16.49
N TYR A 545 2.15 -11.07 -15.96
CA TYR A 545 2.93 -12.07 -15.25
C TYR A 545 2.26 -12.48 -13.93
N MET A 546 1.59 -11.54 -13.25
CA MET A 546 0.87 -11.82 -12.02
C MET A 546 -0.31 -12.78 -12.21
N ASP A 547 -0.95 -12.80 -13.39
CA ASP A 547 -1.95 -13.83 -13.70
C ASP A 547 -1.35 -15.24 -13.60
N PHE A 548 -0.16 -15.46 -14.15
CA PHE A 548 0.52 -16.76 -14.05
C PHE A 548 0.80 -17.16 -12.60
N LEU A 549 1.27 -16.22 -11.78
CA LEU A 549 1.59 -16.48 -10.38
C LEU A 549 0.34 -16.79 -9.55
N ARG A 550 -0.75 -16.04 -9.76
CA ARG A 550 -2.04 -16.33 -9.14
C ARG A 550 -2.51 -17.74 -9.48
N LEU A 551 -2.53 -18.08 -10.77
CA LEU A 551 -2.98 -19.38 -11.25
C LEU A 551 -2.15 -20.52 -10.66
N GLU A 552 -0.85 -20.31 -10.51
CA GLU A 552 0.05 -21.26 -9.87
C GLU A 552 -0.33 -21.48 -8.39
N GLY A 553 -0.63 -20.41 -7.64
CA GLY A 553 -1.09 -20.50 -6.24
C GLY A 553 -2.46 -21.17 -6.08
N GLU A 554 -3.38 -20.87 -6.99
CA GLU A 554 -4.70 -21.51 -7.09
C GLU A 554 -4.59 -23.00 -7.46
N ALA A 555 -3.70 -23.35 -8.38
CA ALA A 555 -3.43 -24.74 -8.78
C ALA A 555 -2.83 -25.56 -7.63
N ASN A 556 -1.93 -24.96 -6.84
CA ASN A 556 -1.38 -25.59 -5.64
C ASN A 556 -2.49 -25.93 -4.61
N TYR A 557 -3.50 -25.06 -4.45
CA TYR A 557 -4.67 -25.38 -3.62
C TYR A 557 -5.52 -26.50 -4.26
N LEU A 558 -5.82 -26.40 -5.56
CA LEU A 558 -6.60 -27.42 -6.28
C LEU A 558 -5.94 -28.81 -6.22
N ALA A 559 -4.62 -28.90 -6.10
CA ALA A 559 -3.90 -30.17 -5.94
C ALA A 559 -4.33 -30.97 -4.69
N LEU A 560 -4.81 -30.30 -3.63
CA LEU A 560 -5.33 -30.95 -2.42
C LEU A 560 -6.74 -31.52 -2.59
N LEU A 561 -7.47 -31.10 -3.63
CA LEU A 561 -8.83 -31.58 -3.93
C LEU A 561 -8.80 -32.88 -4.74
N PRO A 562 -9.90 -33.67 -4.72
CA PRO A 562 -10.03 -34.88 -5.53
C PRO A 562 -9.79 -34.57 -7.02
N GLU A 563 -8.95 -35.37 -7.67
CA GLU A 563 -8.53 -35.15 -9.07
C GLU A 563 -9.72 -34.93 -10.02
N ALA A 564 -10.75 -35.78 -9.88
CA ALA A 564 -11.97 -35.71 -10.69
C ALA A 564 -12.78 -34.40 -10.51
N LYS A 565 -12.57 -33.66 -9.42
CA LYS A 565 -13.29 -32.42 -9.10
C LYS A 565 -12.51 -31.14 -9.42
N ARG A 566 -11.18 -31.21 -9.60
CA ARG A 566 -10.32 -30.03 -9.83
C ARG A 566 -10.77 -29.20 -11.03
N LYS A 567 -11.07 -29.86 -12.16
CA LYS A 567 -11.52 -29.18 -13.39
C LYS A 567 -12.88 -28.51 -13.23
N GLU A 568 -13.82 -29.19 -12.57
CA GLU A 568 -15.15 -28.66 -12.29
C GLU A 568 -15.07 -27.40 -11.42
N ILE A 569 -14.30 -27.47 -10.33
CA ILE A 569 -14.11 -26.34 -9.41
C ILE A 569 -13.41 -25.16 -10.11
N LYS A 570 -12.32 -25.43 -10.85
CA LYS A 570 -11.62 -24.38 -11.63
C LYS A 570 -12.57 -23.73 -12.65
N ALA A 571 -13.42 -24.49 -13.33
CA ALA A 571 -14.40 -23.94 -14.26
C ALA A 571 -15.43 -23.01 -13.58
N GLN A 572 -15.82 -23.31 -12.32
CA GLN A 572 -16.65 -22.42 -11.52
C GLN A 572 -15.92 -21.13 -11.12
N TRP A 573 -14.60 -21.20 -10.90
CA TRP A 573 -13.81 -20.01 -10.57
C TRP A 573 -13.66 -19.05 -11.75
N TYR A 574 -13.67 -19.58 -12.97
CA TYR A 574 -13.43 -18.86 -14.22
C TYR A 574 -14.64 -18.87 -15.16
N ARG A 575 -15.84 -18.65 -14.63
CA ARG A 575 -17.07 -18.56 -15.43
C ARG A 575 -16.96 -17.41 -16.43
N LYS A 576 -17.51 -17.60 -17.64
CA LYS A 576 -17.54 -16.60 -18.71
C LYS A 576 -16.15 -16.10 -19.17
N SER A 577 -15.08 -16.82 -18.85
CA SER A 577 -13.75 -16.49 -19.36
C SER A 577 -13.64 -16.68 -20.88
N PRO A 578 -12.84 -15.87 -21.58
CA PRO A 578 -12.64 -16.03 -23.02
C PRO A 578 -11.96 -17.36 -23.37
N PRO A 579 -12.21 -17.94 -24.56
CA PRO A 579 -11.60 -19.21 -24.97
C PRO A 579 -10.07 -19.18 -25.02
N SER A 580 -9.46 -18.04 -25.35
CA SER A 580 -8.01 -17.88 -25.37
C SER A 580 -7.36 -18.10 -24.00
N LEU A 581 -8.03 -17.65 -22.94
CA LEU A 581 -7.62 -17.87 -21.56
C LEU A 581 -7.86 -19.34 -21.16
N THR A 582 -9.00 -19.89 -21.57
CA THR A 582 -9.37 -21.30 -21.31
C THR A 582 -8.38 -22.28 -21.96
N ASN A 583 -7.97 -22.04 -23.21
CA ASN A 583 -7.00 -22.86 -23.93
C ASN A 583 -5.58 -22.74 -23.35
N PHE A 584 -5.19 -21.54 -22.90
CA PHE A 584 -3.95 -21.36 -22.14
C PHE A 584 -3.96 -22.20 -20.86
N PHE A 585 -5.12 -22.38 -20.22
CA PHE A 585 -5.31 -23.22 -19.04
C PHE A 585 -5.43 -24.72 -19.31
N GLU A 586 -5.79 -25.13 -20.53
CA GLU A 586 -5.92 -26.54 -20.92
C GLU A 586 -4.55 -27.17 -21.24
N ASP A 587 -3.57 -26.37 -21.68
CA ASP A 587 -2.19 -26.79 -21.96
C ASP A 587 -1.28 -26.84 -20.70
N GLU A 588 -1.74 -26.37 -19.54
CA GLU A 588 -0.98 -26.43 -18.28
C GLU A 588 -0.96 -27.86 -17.71
N LEU A 589 0.04 -28.64 -18.15
CA LEU A 589 0.66 -29.80 -17.49
C LEU A 589 -0.11 -30.30 -16.26
N SER A 590 -1.11 -31.14 -16.51
CA SER A 590 -2.01 -31.61 -15.47
C SER A 590 -1.24 -32.40 -14.41
N PHE A 591 -1.05 -31.79 -13.24
CA PHE A 591 -0.67 -32.52 -12.05
C PHE A 591 -1.69 -33.65 -11.81
N SER A 592 -1.22 -34.90 -11.94
CA SER A 592 -2.08 -36.07 -12.10
C SER A 592 -2.11 -36.98 -10.88
N GLN A 593 -1.49 -36.56 -9.77
CA GLN A 593 -1.53 -37.35 -8.54
C GLN A 593 -2.88 -37.17 -7.84
N PRO A 594 -3.47 -38.26 -7.30
CA PRO A 594 -4.67 -38.17 -6.48
C PRO A 594 -4.35 -37.45 -5.17
N THR A 595 -5.36 -36.87 -4.52
CA THR A 595 -5.19 -36.32 -3.17
C THR A 595 -5.05 -37.46 -2.15
N GLY A 596 -4.25 -37.24 -1.10
CA GLY A 596 -4.15 -38.13 0.05
C GLY A 596 -5.21 -37.86 1.13
N ILE A 597 -6.09 -36.88 0.91
CA ILE A 597 -7.18 -36.50 1.83
C ILE A 597 -8.41 -37.37 1.57
N ASP A 598 -9.01 -37.87 2.65
CA ASP A 598 -10.24 -38.64 2.61
C ASP A 598 -11.47 -37.73 2.78
N TYR A 599 -12.19 -37.49 1.68
CA TYR A 599 -13.37 -36.62 1.63
C TYR A 599 -14.66 -37.40 1.87
N LYS A 600 -15.58 -36.81 2.65
CA LYS A 600 -16.84 -37.42 3.08
C LYS A 600 -18.09 -36.72 2.54
N THR A 601 -17.95 -35.53 1.97
CA THR A 601 -19.07 -34.73 1.48
C THR A 601 -19.13 -34.66 -0.04
N SER A 602 -20.25 -34.17 -0.57
CA SER A 602 -20.39 -33.86 -2.00
C SER A 602 -19.77 -32.52 -2.40
N ASP A 603 -19.34 -31.70 -1.41
CA ASP A 603 -18.68 -30.41 -1.61
C ASP A 603 -17.26 -30.47 -1.00
N PRO A 604 -16.30 -31.05 -1.74
CA PRO A 604 -14.94 -31.22 -1.25
C PRO A 604 -14.23 -29.88 -1.03
N GLN A 605 -14.65 -28.78 -1.67
CA GLN A 605 -14.02 -27.48 -1.45
C GLN A 605 -14.37 -26.95 -0.05
N ALA A 606 -15.65 -26.94 0.31
CA ALA A 606 -16.10 -26.52 1.63
C ALA A 606 -15.55 -27.43 2.75
N GLU A 607 -15.47 -28.74 2.48
CA GLU A 607 -14.86 -29.71 3.39
C GLU A 607 -13.36 -29.46 3.58
N LEU A 608 -12.60 -29.23 2.50
CA LEU A 608 -11.18 -28.90 2.59
C LEU A 608 -10.96 -27.62 3.40
N PHE A 609 -11.72 -26.55 3.14
CA PHE A 609 -11.63 -25.32 3.94
C PHE A 609 -11.83 -25.58 5.42
N THR A 610 -12.80 -26.42 5.77
CA THR A 610 -13.08 -26.81 7.16
C THR A 610 -11.92 -27.59 7.76
N MET A 611 -11.39 -28.58 7.05
CA MET A 611 -10.24 -29.39 7.49
C MET A 611 -8.98 -28.54 7.69
N LEU A 612 -8.67 -27.64 6.76
CA LEU A 612 -7.50 -26.77 6.84
C LEU A 612 -7.64 -25.74 7.96
N LYS A 613 -8.84 -25.16 8.15
CA LYS A 613 -9.10 -24.25 9.27
C LYS A 613 -8.91 -24.95 10.62
N ALA A 614 -9.40 -26.19 10.75
CA ALA A 614 -9.20 -27.01 11.93
C ALA A 614 -7.70 -27.33 12.15
N LYS A 615 -6.96 -27.61 11.07
CA LYS A 615 -5.51 -27.87 11.14
C LYS A 615 -4.71 -26.67 11.63
N LEU A 616 -5.09 -25.47 11.21
CA LEU A 616 -4.40 -24.22 11.54
C LEU A 616 -4.92 -23.56 12.83
N GLN A 617 -5.92 -24.15 13.50
CA GLN A 617 -6.67 -23.52 14.59
C GLN A 617 -5.80 -22.95 15.73
N SER A 618 -4.65 -23.57 16.03
CA SER A 618 -3.74 -23.11 17.08
C SER A 618 -2.99 -21.82 16.74
N VAL A 619 -2.87 -21.48 15.46
CA VAL A 619 -2.15 -20.30 14.96
C VAL A 619 -3.05 -19.27 14.27
N LEU A 620 -4.37 -19.50 14.21
CA LEU A 620 -5.30 -18.50 13.68
C LEU A 620 -5.41 -17.32 14.64
N SER A 621 -5.22 -16.09 14.12
CA SER A 621 -5.41 -14.88 14.91
C SER A 621 -6.89 -14.66 15.24
N PRO A 622 -7.25 -14.41 16.52
CA PRO A 622 -8.63 -14.11 16.91
C PRO A 622 -9.00 -12.63 16.73
N ARG A 623 -8.05 -11.76 16.36
CA ARG A 623 -8.19 -10.30 16.40
C ARG A 623 -9.38 -9.75 15.63
N PHE A 624 -9.64 -10.32 14.45
CA PHE A 624 -10.71 -9.93 13.54
C PHE A 624 -11.80 -11.02 13.42
N ASP A 625 -11.98 -11.84 14.46
CA ASP A 625 -12.98 -12.90 14.45
C ASP A 625 -14.40 -12.32 14.30
N TYR A 626 -14.92 -12.38 13.07
CA TYR A 626 -16.24 -11.85 12.70
C TYR A 626 -17.38 -12.51 13.48
N THR A 627 -17.18 -13.72 14.02
CA THR A 627 -18.18 -14.42 14.83
C THR A 627 -18.33 -13.83 16.24
N LYS A 628 -17.41 -12.95 16.65
CA LYS A 628 -17.45 -12.21 17.93
C LYS A 628 -18.19 -10.88 17.82
N VAL A 629 -18.61 -10.47 16.63
CA VAL A 629 -19.48 -9.29 16.48
C VAL A 629 -20.82 -9.59 17.15
N PRO A 630 -21.32 -8.74 18.06
CA PRO A 630 -22.58 -9.01 18.75
C PRO A 630 -23.79 -8.73 17.85
N GLU A 631 -24.91 -9.39 18.12
CA GLU A 631 -26.21 -8.95 17.60
C GLU A 631 -26.56 -7.55 18.16
N PRO A 632 -27.24 -6.68 17.38
CA PRO A 632 -27.78 -6.92 16.05
C PRO A 632 -26.80 -6.67 14.89
N LEU A 633 -25.55 -6.28 15.16
CA LEU A 633 -24.58 -6.00 14.09
C LEU A 633 -24.17 -7.26 13.32
N ALA A 634 -24.11 -8.42 13.99
CA ALA A 634 -23.77 -9.69 13.37
C ALA A 634 -24.69 -10.06 12.18
N SER A 635 -25.97 -9.65 12.23
CA SER A 635 -26.94 -9.88 11.16
C SER A 635 -26.55 -9.22 9.83
N ILE A 636 -25.64 -8.24 9.84
CA ILE A 636 -25.15 -7.57 8.63
C ILE A 636 -24.43 -8.55 7.68
N ASN A 637 -23.83 -9.62 8.19
CA ASN A 637 -23.22 -10.67 7.35
C ASN A 637 -24.24 -11.40 6.44
N HIS A 638 -25.54 -11.14 6.62
CA HIS A 638 -26.65 -11.73 5.87
C HIS A 638 -27.55 -10.66 5.20
N LEU A 639 -27.00 -9.48 4.90
CA LEU A 639 -27.74 -8.44 4.18
C LEU A 639 -28.27 -8.95 2.83
N PRO A 640 -29.46 -8.49 2.39
CA PRO A 640 -29.90 -8.72 1.02
C PRO A 640 -28.89 -8.14 0.03
N VAL A 641 -28.63 -8.86 -1.06
CA VAL A 641 -27.63 -8.47 -2.06
C VAL A 641 -27.83 -7.05 -2.60
N LYS A 642 -29.09 -6.61 -2.77
CA LYS A 642 -29.40 -5.22 -3.18
C LYS A 642 -28.84 -4.17 -2.21
N ALA A 643 -28.89 -4.43 -0.90
CA ALA A 643 -28.30 -3.55 0.11
C ALA A 643 -26.77 -3.60 0.03
N VAL A 644 -26.20 -4.79 -0.15
CA VAL A 644 -24.75 -4.98 -0.30
C VAL A 644 -24.20 -4.20 -1.51
N ASN A 645 -24.87 -4.27 -2.67
CA ASN A 645 -24.41 -3.58 -3.89
C ASN A 645 -24.36 -2.04 -3.74
N LEU A 646 -25.03 -1.46 -2.75
CA LEU A 646 -25.05 -0.02 -2.48
C LEU A 646 -23.99 0.41 -1.46
N LEU A 647 -23.38 -0.54 -0.75
CA LEU A 647 -22.33 -0.26 0.21
C LEU A 647 -21.03 0.13 -0.49
N PRO A 648 -20.29 1.11 0.06
CA PRO A 648 -18.92 1.34 -0.34
C PRO A 648 -18.03 0.15 0.05
N GLN A 649 -16.80 0.09 -0.46
CA GLN A 649 -15.92 -1.08 -0.26
C GLN A 649 -15.55 -1.25 1.22
N ILE A 650 -15.18 -0.14 1.88
CA ILE A 650 -14.82 -0.10 3.30
C ILE A 650 -15.62 0.96 4.03
N SER A 651 -16.30 0.56 5.10
CA SER A 651 -16.87 1.50 6.08
C SER A 651 -16.40 1.21 7.50
N PHE A 652 -16.20 2.27 8.28
CA PHE A 652 -15.95 2.16 9.71
C PHE A 652 -17.19 2.50 10.51
N VAL A 653 -17.53 1.65 11.47
CA VAL A 653 -18.66 1.84 12.39
C VAL A 653 -18.10 2.05 13.79
N LEU A 654 -18.40 3.20 14.39
CA LEU A 654 -18.06 3.53 15.77
C LEU A 654 -19.31 3.48 16.62
N VAL A 655 -19.31 2.65 17.66
CA VAL A 655 -20.37 2.58 18.67
C VAL A 655 -19.86 3.21 19.95
N LYS A 656 -20.54 4.26 20.42
CA LYS A 656 -20.20 4.92 21.69
C LYS A 656 -20.43 3.95 22.86
N ASP A 657 -19.42 3.76 23.70
CA ASP A 657 -19.43 2.89 24.87
C ASP A 657 -19.06 3.69 26.13
N GLY A 658 -20.04 4.34 26.75
CA GLY A 658 -19.81 5.28 27.85
C GLY A 658 -19.36 6.66 27.39
N THR A 659 -18.60 7.38 28.22
CA THR A 659 -18.28 8.80 27.96
C THR A 659 -17.23 9.00 26.88
N ASP A 660 -16.11 8.26 26.96
CA ASP A 660 -14.90 8.49 26.14
C ASP A 660 -14.35 7.24 25.45
N LYS A 661 -15.09 6.13 25.45
CA LYS A 661 -14.70 4.88 24.78
C LYS A 661 -15.63 4.58 23.61
N HIS A 662 -15.08 3.89 22.63
CA HIS A 662 -15.79 3.49 21.43
C HIS A 662 -15.43 2.06 21.08
N LYS A 663 -16.45 1.27 20.69
CA LYS A 663 -16.23 0.01 19.98
C LYS A 663 -16.17 0.31 18.50
N ALA A 664 -15.16 -0.23 17.83
CA ALA A 664 -14.99 -0.09 16.39
C ALA A 664 -15.32 -1.40 15.67
N TYR A 665 -15.93 -1.27 14.50
CA TYR A 665 -16.15 -2.36 13.55
C TYR A 665 -15.83 -1.89 12.13
N THR A 666 -15.46 -2.81 11.26
CA THR A 666 -15.29 -2.57 9.82
C THR A 666 -16.32 -3.38 9.05
N LEU A 667 -17.02 -2.71 8.13
CA LEU A 667 -17.84 -3.32 7.09
C LEU A 667 -17.01 -3.44 5.82
N ILE A 668 -16.88 -4.66 5.30
CA ILE A 668 -16.11 -4.96 4.09
C ILE A 668 -17.08 -5.53 3.07
N HIS A 669 -17.30 -4.80 1.98
CA HIS A 669 -18.09 -5.27 0.84
C HIS A 669 -17.16 -6.04 -0.12
N HIS A 670 -17.48 -7.32 -0.35
CA HIS A 670 -16.74 -8.16 -1.29
C HIS A 670 -17.47 -8.20 -2.62
N ASN A 671 -16.83 -7.61 -3.63
CA ASN A 671 -17.30 -7.70 -4.99
C ASN A 671 -17.11 -9.13 -5.51
N ALA A 672 -18.16 -9.72 -6.06
CA ALA A 672 -18.07 -10.99 -6.76
C ALA A 672 -17.82 -10.77 -8.26
N HIS A 673 -16.97 -11.62 -8.82
CA HIS A 673 -16.68 -11.66 -10.26
C HIS A 673 -16.89 -13.06 -10.82
N TYR A 674 -17.33 -13.15 -12.07
CA TYR A 674 -17.36 -14.42 -12.79
C TYR A 674 -15.94 -14.98 -12.97
N ASN A 675 -14.98 -14.10 -13.26
CA ASN A 675 -13.54 -14.36 -13.33
C ASN A 675 -12.75 -13.04 -13.22
N ILE A 676 -11.44 -13.12 -13.00
CA ILE A 676 -10.53 -11.95 -12.83
C ILE A 676 -9.50 -11.86 -13.96
N SER A 677 -9.93 -12.21 -15.17
CA SER A 677 -9.04 -12.24 -16.34
C SER A 677 -9.04 -10.95 -17.18
N SER A 678 -9.94 -10.02 -16.85
CA SER A 678 -10.12 -8.79 -17.61
C SER A 678 -9.11 -7.71 -17.19
N LEU A 679 -8.34 -7.21 -18.15
CA LEU A 679 -7.38 -6.12 -17.91
C LEU A 679 -8.04 -4.74 -17.86
N LEU A 680 -9.11 -4.52 -18.64
CA LEU A 680 -9.67 -3.19 -18.92
C LEU A 680 -11.20 -3.10 -18.71
N ASN A 681 -11.88 -4.22 -18.44
CA ASN A 681 -13.33 -4.26 -18.29
C ASN A 681 -13.70 -5.15 -17.09
N GLU A 682 -13.35 -4.71 -15.89
CA GLU A 682 -13.72 -5.39 -14.64
C GLU A 682 -15.25 -5.39 -14.45
N GLU A 683 -15.90 -4.28 -14.78
CA GLU A 683 -17.36 -4.11 -14.66
C GLU A 683 -18.13 -5.18 -15.42
N GLY A 684 -17.72 -5.50 -16.65
CA GLY A 684 -18.32 -6.57 -17.45
C GLY A 684 -18.15 -7.98 -16.86
N GLN A 685 -17.28 -8.16 -15.87
CA GLN A 685 -17.08 -9.44 -15.16
C GLN A 685 -17.77 -9.49 -13.80
N ARG A 686 -18.46 -8.43 -13.38
CA ARG A 686 -19.17 -8.38 -12.09
C ARG A 686 -20.33 -9.36 -12.03
N ALA A 687 -20.39 -10.10 -10.92
CA ALA A 687 -21.46 -10.99 -10.55
C ALA A 687 -22.24 -10.40 -9.37
N TYR A 688 -22.87 -9.23 -9.54
CA TYR A 688 -23.53 -8.47 -8.45
C TYR A 688 -24.47 -9.30 -7.57
N ALA A 689 -25.14 -10.31 -8.15
CA ALA A 689 -26.04 -11.22 -7.44
C ALA A 689 -25.33 -12.10 -6.38
N GLU A 690 -24.00 -12.14 -6.40
CA GLU A 690 -23.13 -12.95 -5.54
C GLU A 690 -22.25 -12.07 -4.63
N ASP A 691 -22.43 -10.73 -4.65
CA ASP A 691 -21.73 -9.84 -3.73
C ASP A 691 -22.10 -10.18 -2.28
N THR A 692 -21.10 -10.08 -1.39
CA THR A 692 -21.28 -10.36 0.04
C THR A 692 -20.70 -9.24 0.88
N VAL A 693 -21.01 -9.24 2.17
CA VAL A 693 -20.45 -8.29 3.13
C VAL A 693 -20.01 -9.03 4.37
N THR A 694 -18.87 -8.62 4.95
CA THR A 694 -18.40 -9.10 6.25
C THR A 694 -18.27 -7.92 7.21
N ILE A 695 -18.81 -8.06 8.42
CA ILE A 695 -18.53 -7.15 9.53
C ILE A 695 -17.53 -7.80 10.51
N VAL A 696 -16.47 -7.07 10.87
CA VAL A 696 -15.42 -7.52 11.80
C VAL A 696 -15.21 -6.51 12.93
N PRO A 697 -14.74 -6.92 14.12
CA PRO A 697 -14.31 -5.98 15.16
C PRO A 697 -13.02 -5.25 14.75
N GLY A 698 -12.87 -3.99 15.14
CA GLY A 698 -11.68 -3.17 14.87
C GLY A 698 -11.64 -2.58 13.46
N PHE A 699 -10.43 -2.26 12.99
CA PHE A 699 -10.18 -1.54 11.74
C PHE A 699 -9.42 -2.41 10.73
N ILE A 700 -10.04 -2.71 9.58
CA ILE A 700 -9.38 -3.28 8.39
C ILE A 700 -9.52 -2.27 7.25
N GLY A 701 -8.41 -1.96 6.57
CA GLY A 701 -8.37 -0.94 5.53
C GLY A 701 -7.75 0.37 6.00
N ASP A 702 -7.33 1.17 5.03
CA ASP A 702 -6.63 2.44 5.26
C ASP A 702 -7.41 3.66 4.74
N TYR A 703 -8.50 3.41 4.00
CA TYR A 703 -9.34 4.41 3.34
C TYR A 703 -10.82 4.23 3.73
N PRO A 704 -11.32 4.91 4.77
CA PRO A 704 -12.74 4.90 5.05
C PRO A 704 -13.50 5.61 3.92
N GLU A 705 -14.36 4.88 3.22
CA GLU A 705 -15.27 5.45 2.23
C GLU A 705 -16.55 5.97 2.91
N ALA A 706 -17.00 5.30 3.97
CA ALA A 706 -18.05 5.79 4.87
C ALA A 706 -17.67 5.64 6.36
N ILE A 707 -18.11 6.59 7.16
CA ILE A 707 -17.94 6.60 8.62
C ILE A 707 -19.33 6.65 9.24
N TRP A 708 -19.65 5.67 10.07
CA TRP A 708 -20.91 5.55 10.79
C TRP A 708 -20.68 5.76 12.28
N TYR A 709 -21.50 6.57 12.93
CA TYR A 709 -21.38 6.84 14.35
C TYR A 709 -22.70 6.57 15.07
N LEU A 710 -22.68 5.60 15.99
CA LEU A 710 -23.86 5.09 16.69
C LEU A 710 -23.76 5.47 18.17
N HIS A 711 -24.67 6.33 18.63
CA HIS A 711 -24.62 6.95 19.95
C HIS A 711 -25.02 6.02 21.09
N ASN A 712 -25.80 4.97 20.82
CA ASN A 712 -26.35 4.05 21.81
C ASN A 712 -26.86 2.75 21.16
N GLU A 713 -27.20 1.76 21.99
CA GLU A 713 -27.71 0.44 21.57
C GLU A 713 -28.99 0.51 20.72
N GLN A 714 -29.87 1.52 20.92
CA GLN A 714 -31.07 1.67 20.10
C GLN A 714 -30.70 2.02 18.66
N GLN A 715 -29.71 2.91 18.48
CA GLN A 715 -29.18 3.23 17.15
C GLN A 715 -28.42 2.06 16.54
N VAL A 716 -27.75 1.22 17.34
CA VAL A 716 -27.15 -0.03 16.83
C VAL A 716 -28.21 -0.94 16.21
N ALA A 717 -29.35 -1.14 16.89
CA ALA A 717 -30.47 -1.90 16.35
C ALA A 717 -31.12 -1.24 15.13
N ALA A 718 -31.33 0.07 15.17
CA ALA A 718 -31.92 0.82 14.05
C ALA A 718 -31.03 0.80 12.81
N PHE A 719 -29.71 0.96 12.97
CA PHE A 719 -28.72 0.89 11.91
C PHE A 719 -28.69 -0.49 11.23
N ALA A 720 -28.56 -1.57 12.01
CA ALA A 720 -28.54 -2.93 11.45
C ALA A 720 -29.83 -3.28 10.70
N SER A 721 -30.99 -2.91 11.27
CA SER A 721 -32.29 -3.10 10.61
C SER A 721 -32.47 -2.20 9.38
N GLY A 722 -31.98 -0.96 9.45
CA GLY A 722 -32.06 0.03 8.38
C GLY A 722 -31.24 -0.39 7.17
N LEU A 723 -30.00 -0.85 7.37
CA LEU A 723 -29.15 -1.41 6.31
C LEU A 723 -29.85 -2.54 5.54
N ALA A 724 -30.52 -3.46 6.25
CA ALA A 724 -31.24 -4.57 5.63
C ALA A 724 -32.43 -4.14 4.75
N LYS A 725 -32.92 -2.90 4.92
CA LYS A 725 -34.04 -2.34 4.16
C LYS A 725 -33.59 -1.47 2.98
N VAL A 726 -32.29 -1.24 2.81
CA VAL A 726 -31.77 -0.45 1.70
C VAL A 726 -31.99 -1.19 0.38
N THR A 727 -32.75 -0.58 -0.54
CA THR A 727 -33.07 -1.15 -1.86
C THR A 727 -32.58 -0.34 -3.04
N ASP A 728 -32.22 0.92 -2.81
CA ASP A 728 -31.77 1.89 -3.82
C ASP A 728 -30.95 3.02 -3.16
N GLU A 729 -30.41 3.92 -4.00
CA GLU A 729 -29.64 5.09 -3.56
C GLU A 729 -30.41 6.02 -2.62
N ALA A 730 -31.73 6.17 -2.79
CA ALA A 730 -32.51 7.06 -1.94
C ALA A 730 -32.59 6.51 -0.51
N ALA A 731 -32.92 5.22 -0.37
CA ALA A 731 -32.92 4.53 0.92
C ALA A 731 -31.54 4.54 1.59
N TYR A 732 -30.46 4.39 0.82
CA TYR A 732 -29.09 4.49 1.34
C TYR A 732 -28.80 5.91 1.86
N ARG A 733 -29.17 6.94 1.10
CA ARG A 733 -29.01 8.35 1.50
C ARG A 733 -29.80 8.70 2.76
N ASP A 734 -31.01 8.16 2.90
CA ASP A 734 -31.85 8.34 4.09
C ASP A 734 -31.18 7.72 5.32
N LEU A 735 -30.69 6.49 5.21
CA LEU A 735 -29.94 5.82 6.28
C LEU A 735 -28.69 6.63 6.68
N LYS A 736 -27.95 7.11 5.68
CA LYS A 736 -26.78 7.97 5.92
C LYS A 736 -27.12 9.28 6.62
N SER A 737 -28.29 9.85 6.37
CA SER A 737 -28.72 11.08 7.02
C SER A 737 -28.96 10.89 8.52
N GLU A 738 -29.27 9.66 8.94
CA GLU A 738 -29.48 9.31 10.35
C GLU A 738 -28.17 8.95 11.08
N PHE A 739 -27.26 8.21 10.42
CA PHE A 739 -26.13 7.57 11.12
C PHE A 739 -24.73 7.92 10.59
N ALA A 740 -24.59 8.47 9.38
CA ALA A 740 -23.29 8.67 8.75
C ALA A 740 -22.70 10.06 9.02
N ILE A 741 -21.39 10.10 9.18
CA ILE A 741 -20.61 11.34 9.19
C ILE A 741 -20.24 11.69 7.75
N ARG A 742 -21.07 12.54 7.14
CA ARG A 742 -20.86 13.03 5.76
C ARG A 742 -19.71 14.04 5.68
N ARG A 743 -19.16 14.22 4.48
CA ARG A 743 -18.20 15.29 4.15
C ARG A 743 -18.63 16.69 4.62
N THR A 744 -19.93 16.96 4.60
CA THR A 744 -20.54 18.24 4.97
C THR A 744 -20.94 18.33 6.45
N HIS A 745 -20.72 17.27 7.22
CA HIS A 745 -21.12 17.24 8.64
C HIS A 745 -20.36 18.35 9.41
N PRO A 746 -21.05 19.24 10.15
CA PRO A 746 -20.40 20.40 10.79
C PRO A 746 -19.34 19.98 11.82
N GLN A 747 -19.50 18.82 12.45
CA GLN A 747 -18.55 18.23 13.39
C GLN A 747 -17.65 17.14 12.77
N PHE A 748 -17.45 17.13 11.44
CA PHE A 748 -16.64 16.10 10.77
C PHE A 748 -15.28 15.90 11.44
N TRP A 749 -14.55 16.99 11.73
CA TRP A 749 -13.22 16.93 12.34
C TRP A 749 -13.23 16.33 13.76
N GLN A 750 -14.26 16.60 14.55
CA GLN A 750 -14.42 15.97 15.86
C GLN A 750 -14.56 14.45 15.74
N TYR A 751 -15.36 13.96 14.78
CA TYR A 751 -15.49 12.52 14.54
C TYR A 751 -14.24 11.91 13.91
N SER A 752 -13.52 12.65 13.08
CA SER A 752 -12.21 12.27 12.58
C SER A 752 -11.20 12.06 13.71
N ASP A 753 -11.18 12.95 14.69
CA ASP A 753 -10.31 12.85 15.87
C ASP A 753 -10.69 11.65 16.75
N ILE A 754 -11.98 11.42 16.97
CA ILE A 754 -12.49 10.23 17.67
C ILE A 754 -12.09 8.94 16.93
N LEU A 755 -12.26 8.91 15.62
CA LEU A 755 -11.90 7.77 14.78
C LEU A 755 -10.42 7.42 14.93
N HIS A 756 -9.54 8.39 14.76
CA HIS A 756 -8.09 8.18 14.85
C HIS A 756 -7.63 7.84 16.28
N LYS A 757 -8.22 8.45 17.31
CA LYS A 757 -7.96 8.08 18.70
C LYS A 757 -8.34 6.62 18.95
N THR A 758 -9.54 6.22 18.56
CA THR A 758 -10.03 4.84 18.70
C THR A 758 -9.16 3.87 17.90
N ALA A 759 -8.78 4.22 16.67
CA ALA A 759 -7.91 3.40 15.85
C ALA A 759 -6.52 3.22 16.46
N LYS A 760 -5.97 4.25 17.10
CA LYS A 760 -4.69 4.13 17.83
C LYS A 760 -4.78 3.13 18.99
N GLU A 761 -5.90 3.13 19.72
CA GLU A 761 -6.15 2.16 20.80
C GLU A 761 -6.26 0.71 20.27
N TYR A 762 -6.92 0.50 19.12
CA TYR A 762 -7.11 -0.82 18.51
C TYR A 762 -5.89 -1.34 17.74
N ARG A 763 -5.13 -0.45 17.10
CA ARG A 763 -4.01 -0.82 16.21
C ARG A 763 -2.65 -0.75 16.90
N GLY A 764 -2.53 -0.02 18.00
CA GLY A 764 -1.26 0.14 18.72
C GLY A 764 -0.14 0.57 17.77
N VAL A 765 0.91 -0.25 17.69
CA VAL A 765 2.07 0.01 16.82
C VAL A 765 1.77 0.01 15.33
N GLU A 766 0.66 -0.60 14.89
CA GLU A 766 0.24 -0.62 13.49
C GLU A 766 -0.59 0.62 13.09
N PHE A 767 -0.81 1.54 14.01
CA PHE A 767 -1.56 2.76 13.76
C PHE A 767 -0.80 3.71 12.82
N GLY A 768 -1.53 4.24 11.86
CA GLY A 768 -1.17 5.43 11.10
C GLY A 768 -2.44 6.20 10.76
N LEU A 769 -2.31 7.44 10.28
CA LEU A 769 -3.46 8.22 9.87
C LEU A 769 -4.17 7.57 8.67
N PHE A 770 -5.50 7.53 8.72
CA PHE A 770 -6.35 7.11 7.60
C PHE A 770 -6.41 8.20 6.54
N ASP A 771 -6.72 7.80 5.31
CA ASP A 771 -6.80 8.70 4.18
C ASP A 771 -8.25 8.94 3.72
N TYR A 772 -8.58 10.21 3.49
CA TYR A 772 -9.93 10.70 3.20
C TYR A 772 -10.19 11.01 1.71
N ASN A 773 -9.25 10.69 0.82
CA ASN A 773 -9.45 10.88 -0.62
C ASN A 773 -10.57 9.98 -1.19
N ARG A 774 -10.94 8.89 -0.51
CA ARG A 774 -12.01 7.97 -0.93
C ARG A 774 -13.34 8.15 -0.18
N LEU A 775 -13.46 9.13 0.71
CA LEU A 775 -14.74 9.40 1.38
C LEU A 775 -15.84 9.67 0.34
N GLU A 776 -16.96 8.96 0.43
CA GLU A 776 -18.03 9.13 -0.56
C GLU A 776 -18.77 10.46 -0.39
N ASN A 777 -19.29 10.99 -1.49
CA ASN A 777 -20.22 12.12 -1.51
C ASN A 777 -21.62 11.63 -1.90
N ARG A 778 -22.18 10.76 -1.05
CA ARG A 778 -23.50 10.14 -1.17
C ARG A 778 -24.27 10.36 0.11
#